data_AF-A0A261F0M0-F1
#
_entry.id   AF-A0A261F0M0-F1
#
_cell.length_a   1.000
_cell.length_b   1.000
_cell.length_c   1.000
_cell.angle_alpha   90.00
_cell.angle_beta   90.00
_cell.angle_gamma   90.00
#
_symmetry.space_group_name_H-M   'P 1'
#
loop_
_entity.id
_entity.type
_entity.pdbx_description
1 polymer ?
#
loop_
_entity_poly.entity_id
_entity_poly.type
_entity_poly.pdbx_seq_one_letter_code
_entity_poly.pdbx_strand_id
1 'polypeptide(L)'
;MKNRKLPVFGWKTLLLASAIVVLLLEVFVFNLPHWNSLTKPQPEETQQTLGDGLDRLDDGTVRIEDSSEAYFEVTADDQPVEYVRMVPSSLVRYQHTVSNDTATRIDVLPTGSTEWITGRVDSFCYQIDQSTYLKNRTGYSGPVSKIRVWFQEARGSRIPVSSVIVNARVPFHIDFVRVILLLAFAAIAIAFRPRSKLHRIVLDTASTKQRLAFWLAIGVPCTAAMTWAFIGNGLAQTPSVFHHSNAYVYDFNQFQQTADAILHGHAWLDLTVSPQLADSSNPYDAGVREALLSQGAYPVYWDHVLYNGHYYSYFGVIPVILLFLPFQAITSIWTDGGLSLSTITAGSFMLCLAVVFGALCAVRFVQRHFPDASVSAVFFAFVLLFSGSTIMAPICRVDFYTIPFCAGLCMASIGLYLWQSALRVVDPSRPAKRNGAPRTRVWTVADKEGDATLVRVSKARLFWGSFFMICLLGCRPPLVALCVLLIPMVITICKQTNRRAAAMTADSPATHRTPAGLRDILGYVLACAIPVAVVLAGLGFWNYVRFGSPLDFGNDYQLTVVDLNNYHEPLDVFVEIVFYYLFLPLKFTNEFPFITSPQTALSSWQCYEPIIGGMFAMTPLLVLLVAFPFLKRRLKEHDGWLTCWLCLGTGLLMLAFISYKGGLLWRYKIDFALYMVVIALFVLLLLLGWARRNEGRGAATAVMWVVLIATLVAGLLCFQSVFVRNVSYPIVSDQPGIFHYVRSWFQLLI
;
A
#
# COMPACT_ATOMS: atom_id res chain seq x y z
N MET A 1 8.43 -49.74 -10.03
CA MET A 1 9.45 -49.07 -9.18
C MET A 1 8.83 -48.73 -7.82
N LYS A 2 9.34 -49.31 -6.73
CA LYS A 2 8.91 -48.99 -5.36
C LYS A 2 9.23 -47.53 -5.07
N ASN A 3 8.20 -46.70 -4.85
CA ASN A 3 8.35 -45.34 -4.31
C ASN A 3 9.02 -45.42 -2.93
N ARG A 4 10.35 -45.25 -2.87
CA ARG A 4 11.04 -44.93 -1.61
C ARG A 4 10.39 -43.66 -1.08
N LYS A 5 9.54 -43.81 -0.04
CA LYS A 5 9.01 -42.67 0.71
C LYS A 5 10.21 -42.00 1.37
N LEU A 6 10.67 -40.87 0.80
CA LEU A 6 11.60 -39.98 1.46
C LEU A 6 11.08 -39.71 2.89
N PRO A 7 11.97 -39.70 3.91
CA PRO A 7 11.55 -39.46 5.28
C PRO A 7 10.82 -38.11 5.36
N VAL A 8 9.56 -38.14 5.81
CA VAL A 8 8.77 -36.92 5.99
C VAL A 8 9.16 -36.34 7.35
N PHE A 9 10.07 -35.37 7.35
CA PHE A 9 10.45 -34.69 8.58
C PHE A 9 9.24 -34.02 9.25
N GLY A 10 9.10 -34.25 10.55
CA GLY A 10 8.09 -33.62 11.39
C GLY A 10 8.25 -32.11 11.42
N TRP A 11 7.15 -31.39 11.69
CA TRP A 11 7.15 -29.92 11.82
C TRP A 11 8.20 -29.41 12.82
N LYS A 12 8.31 -30.07 13.98
CA LYS A 12 9.30 -29.73 15.02
C LYS A 12 10.74 -29.85 14.51
N THR A 13 11.04 -30.92 13.79
CA THR A 13 12.37 -31.15 13.21
C THR A 13 12.73 -30.08 12.19
N LEU A 14 11.78 -29.69 11.33
CA LEU A 14 12.02 -28.64 10.34
C LEU A 14 12.18 -27.25 10.95
N LEU A 15 11.40 -26.93 11.99
CA LEU A 15 11.59 -25.68 12.72
C LEU A 15 12.96 -25.64 13.41
N LEU A 16 13.37 -26.73 14.07
CA LEU A 16 14.68 -26.82 14.70
C LEU A 16 15.80 -26.68 13.66
N ALA A 17 15.70 -27.39 12.54
CA ALA A 17 16.65 -27.28 11.44
C ALA A 17 16.70 -25.84 10.89
N SER A 18 15.54 -25.19 10.71
CA SER A 18 15.48 -23.79 10.26
C SER A 18 16.08 -22.84 11.29
N ALA A 19 15.88 -23.08 12.58
CA ALA A 19 16.49 -22.29 13.65
C ALA A 19 18.01 -22.42 13.65
N ILE A 20 18.53 -23.63 13.50
CA ILE A 20 19.97 -23.86 13.34
C ILE A 20 20.49 -23.12 12.10
N VAL A 21 19.82 -23.26 10.95
CA VAL A 21 20.22 -22.55 9.72
C VAL A 21 20.20 -21.03 9.91
N VAL A 22 19.14 -20.46 10.49
CA VAL A 22 19.05 -19.02 10.74
C VAL A 22 20.15 -18.55 11.69
N LEU A 23 20.45 -19.31 12.76
CA LEU A 23 21.56 -18.98 13.67
C LEU A 23 22.92 -19.07 12.96
N LEU A 24 23.13 -20.05 12.09
CA LEU A 24 24.36 -20.14 11.29
C LEU A 24 24.47 -18.95 10.32
N LEU A 25 23.38 -18.57 9.65
CA LEU A 25 23.36 -17.38 8.80
C LEU A 25 23.65 -16.12 9.62
N GLU A 26 23.08 -16.00 10.81
CA GLU A 26 23.31 -14.87 11.70
C GLU A 26 24.76 -14.75 12.16
N VAL A 27 25.36 -15.85 12.61
CA VAL A 27 26.73 -15.88 13.13
C VAL A 27 27.78 -15.76 12.02
N PHE A 28 27.55 -16.34 10.84
CA PHE A 28 28.58 -16.43 9.81
C PHE A 28 28.33 -15.56 8.58
N VAL A 29 27.09 -15.43 8.12
CA VAL A 29 26.78 -14.64 6.91
C VAL A 29 26.57 -13.18 7.29
N PHE A 30 25.63 -12.87 8.17
CA PHE A 30 25.34 -11.48 8.54
C PHE A 30 26.44 -10.84 9.39
N ASN A 31 27.24 -11.64 10.11
CA ASN A 31 28.43 -11.21 10.82
C ASN A 31 29.74 -11.44 10.04
N LEU A 32 29.68 -11.77 8.74
CA LEU A 32 30.88 -11.84 7.89
C LEU A 32 31.77 -10.58 7.98
N PRO A 33 31.22 -9.34 8.05
CA PRO A 33 32.04 -8.14 8.18
C PRO A 33 32.85 -8.09 9.48
N HIS A 34 32.31 -8.62 10.58
CA HIS A 34 33.03 -8.76 11.84
C HIS A 34 34.27 -9.65 11.65
N TRP A 35 34.07 -10.87 11.15
CA TRP A 35 35.15 -11.83 10.92
C TRP A 35 36.21 -11.28 9.96
N ASN A 36 35.78 -10.62 8.88
CA ASN A 36 36.69 -9.99 7.93
C ASN A 36 37.48 -8.85 8.58
N SER A 37 36.84 -8.00 9.40
CA SER A 37 37.49 -6.86 10.04
C SER A 37 38.58 -7.27 11.04
N LEU A 38 38.50 -8.47 11.63
CA LEU A 38 39.55 -9.00 12.51
C LEU A 38 40.88 -9.26 11.78
N THR A 39 40.82 -9.47 10.47
CA THR A 39 42.01 -9.74 9.62
C THR A 39 42.66 -8.47 9.07
N LYS A 40 42.02 -7.31 9.25
CA LYS A 40 42.48 -6.04 8.68
C LYS A 40 43.26 -5.25 9.75
N PRO A 41 44.48 -4.77 9.43
CA PRO A 41 45.23 -3.93 10.33
C PRO A 41 44.57 -2.56 10.45
N GLN A 42 44.50 -2.05 11.68
CA GLN A 42 44.06 -0.71 11.98
C GLN A 42 45.30 0.19 12.14
N PRO A 43 45.34 1.40 11.55
CA PRO A 43 46.45 2.35 11.73
C PRO A 43 46.74 2.64 13.20
N GLU A 44 48.03 2.75 13.57
CA GLU A 44 48.46 3.00 14.96
C GLU A 44 48.20 4.47 15.39
N GLU A 45 48.41 5.41 14.46
CA GLU A 45 48.07 6.82 14.64
C GLU A 45 47.27 7.33 13.44
N THR A 46 45.99 7.62 13.68
CA THR A 46 45.12 8.16 12.64
C THR A 46 45.27 9.68 12.59
N GLN A 47 46.20 10.19 11.78
CA GLN A 47 46.26 11.63 11.50
C GLN A 47 45.08 12.00 10.60
N GLN A 48 44.19 12.83 11.14
CA GLN A 48 42.99 13.30 10.47
C GLN A 48 43.06 14.81 10.25
N THR A 49 42.78 15.23 9.02
CA THR A 49 42.63 16.64 8.65
C THR A 49 41.24 16.87 8.06
N LEU A 50 40.75 18.09 8.21
CA LEU A 50 39.51 18.56 7.59
C LEU A 50 39.88 19.22 6.27
N GLY A 51 39.11 18.96 5.22
CA GLY A 51 39.13 19.80 4.02
C GLY A 51 38.61 21.20 4.34
N ASP A 52 39.04 22.19 3.56
CA ASP A 52 38.73 23.61 3.78
C ASP A 52 37.21 23.91 3.70
N GLY A 53 36.43 23.00 3.11
CA GLY A 53 34.98 23.09 3.04
C GLY A 53 34.24 22.69 4.33
N LEU A 54 34.94 22.23 5.36
CA LEU A 54 34.36 21.84 6.66
C LEU A 54 34.82 22.74 7.81
N ASP A 55 33.86 23.25 8.57
CA ASP A 55 34.10 23.99 9.81
C ASP A 55 33.74 23.13 11.03
N ARG A 56 34.65 23.01 12.00
CA ARG A 56 34.44 22.21 13.22
C ARG A 56 33.70 23.05 14.25
N LEU A 57 32.57 22.55 14.74
CA LEU A 57 31.77 23.22 15.76
C LEU A 57 32.07 22.71 17.17
N ASP A 58 31.76 23.53 18.18
CA ASP A 58 31.94 23.23 19.61
C ASP A 58 31.13 22.01 20.09
N ASP A 59 30.05 21.67 19.38
CA ASP A 59 29.23 20.48 19.63
C ASP A 59 29.80 19.21 18.98
N GLY A 60 31.03 19.25 18.47
CA GLY A 60 31.72 18.13 17.84
C GLY A 60 31.17 17.73 16.47
N THR A 61 30.16 18.43 15.95
CA THR A 61 29.71 18.28 14.55
C THR A 61 30.58 19.09 13.60
N VAL A 62 30.43 18.85 12.29
CA VAL A 62 31.05 19.69 11.25
C VAL A 62 29.98 20.36 10.40
N ARG A 63 30.17 21.64 10.07
CA ARG A 63 29.31 22.39 9.17
C ARG A 63 29.94 22.45 7.79
N ILE A 64 29.14 22.23 6.75
CA ILE A 64 29.60 22.40 5.37
C ILE A 64 29.58 23.88 5.00
N GLU A 65 30.75 24.45 4.72
CA GLU A 65 30.92 25.80 4.16
C GLU A 65 31.06 25.78 2.65
N ASP A 66 31.76 24.79 2.11
CA ASP A 66 31.93 24.54 0.68
C ASP A 66 31.82 23.04 0.38
N SER A 67 30.79 22.65 -0.36
CA SER A 67 30.55 21.26 -0.73
C SER A 67 31.64 20.66 -1.64
N SER A 68 32.43 21.49 -2.32
CA SER A 68 33.50 21.04 -3.23
C SER A 68 34.79 20.62 -2.52
N GLU A 69 34.95 20.99 -1.24
CA GLU A 69 36.10 20.66 -0.39
C GLU A 69 35.65 20.06 0.96
N ALA A 70 34.44 19.50 1.02
CA ALA A 70 33.82 18.97 2.23
C ALA A 70 34.21 17.50 2.50
N TYR A 71 35.42 17.27 3.03
CA TYR A 71 35.88 15.92 3.36
C TYR A 71 36.71 15.81 4.64
N PHE A 72 36.76 14.61 5.21
CA PHE A 72 37.82 14.19 6.13
C PHE A 72 38.93 13.51 5.34
N GLU A 73 40.17 13.95 5.50
CA GLU A 73 41.36 13.25 4.98
C GLU A 73 42.06 12.52 6.13
N VAL A 74 42.32 11.23 5.93
CA VAL A 74 42.85 10.34 6.97
C VAL A 74 43.99 9.49 6.42
N THR A 75 45.07 9.33 7.18
CA THR A 75 46.17 8.41 6.84
C THR A 75 45.75 6.95 6.99
N ALA A 76 46.20 6.10 6.05
CA ALA A 76 45.92 4.66 6.05
C ALA A 76 47.16 3.78 6.23
N ASP A 77 48.31 4.38 6.58
CA ASP A 77 49.59 3.74 6.91
C ASP A 77 50.05 2.66 5.92
N ASP A 78 49.80 2.90 4.63
CA ASP A 78 50.10 1.98 3.52
C ASP A 78 49.49 0.57 3.71
N GLN A 79 48.33 0.51 4.38
CA GLN A 79 47.56 -0.71 4.56
C GLN A 79 46.38 -0.77 3.56
N PRO A 80 45.89 -1.98 3.22
CA PRO A 80 44.63 -2.11 2.50
C PRO A 80 43.44 -1.60 3.32
N VAL A 81 42.60 -0.74 2.73
CA VAL A 81 41.41 -0.20 3.39
C VAL A 81 40.16 -0.95 2.93
N GLU A 82 39.51 -1.66 3.85
CA GLU A 82 38.27 -2.39 3.59
C GLU A 82 37.05 -1.68 4.16
N TYR A 83 37.17 -1.16 5.39
CA TYR A 83 36.07 -0.52 6.12
C TYR A 83 36.48 0.85 6.62
N VAL A 84 35.50 1.74 6.73
CA VAL A 84 35.64 3.06 7.31
C VAL A 84 34.49 3.27 8.28
N ARG A 85 34.77 3.69 9.51
CA ARG A 85 33.74 4.03 10.49
C ARG A 85 33.66 5.54 10.66
N MET A 86 32.45 6.08 10.51
CA MET A 86 32.12 7.44 10.94
C MET A 86 31.86 7.42 12.44
N VAL A 87 32.58 8.21 13.23
CA VAL A 87 32.34 8.31 14.67
C VAL A 87 31.30 9.39 14.92
N PRO A 88 30.08 9.04 15.40
CA PRO A 88 29.07 10.04 15.67
C PRO A 88 29.53 11.03 16.76
N SER A 89 29.16 12.30 16.66
CA SER A 89 29.35 13.23 17.78
C SER A 89 28.42 12.87 18.95
N SER A 90 28.91 12.94 20.18
CA SER A 90 28.15 12.67 21.42
C SER A 90 27.22 13.82 21.83
N LEU A 91 27.32 15.00 21.19
CA LEU A 91 26.68 16.25 21.59
C LEU A 91 25.58 16.72 20.62
N VAL A 92 24.83 15.81 20.01
CA VAL A 92 23.71 16.18 19.11
C VAL A 92 22.50 16.67 19.92
N ARG A 93 22.59 17.87 20.51
CA ARG A 93 21.45 18.56 21.17
C ARG A 93 20.37 19.01 20.19
N TYR A 94 20.59 18.88 18.88
CA TYR A 94 19.68 19.39 17.85
C TYR A 94 19.36 18.29 16.81
N GLN A 95 18.44 17.39 17.15
CA GLN A 95 17.88 16.38 16.24
C GLN A 95 17.23 16.98 14.98
N HIS A 96 16.91 18.28 14.97
CA HIS A 96 16.18 18.95 13.89
C HIS A 96 17.06 19.69 12.88
N THR A 97 18.39 19.78 13.07
CA THR A 97 19.31 20.52 12.19
C THR A 97 20.33 19.66 11.46
N VAL A 98 20.24 18.34 11.60
CA VAL A 98 21.22 17.35 11.14
C VAL A 98 20.55 16.34 10.21
N SER A 99 21.13 16.05 9.05
CA SER A 99 20.59 15.04 8.12
C SER A 99 20.65 13.63 8.73
N ASN A 100 19.52 12.94 8.75
CA ASN A 100 19.42 11.54 9.20
C ASN A 100 19.73 10.51 8.09
N ASP A 101 19.89 10.98 6.85
CA ASP A 101 20.40 10.21 5.69
C ASP A 101 21.55 11.02 5.08
N THR A 102 22.75 10.90 5.64
CA THR A 102 23.90 11.69 5.18
C THR A 102 24.57 11.01 3.99
N ALA A 103 24.58 11.67 2.83
CA ALA A 103 25.26 11.22 1.63
C ALA A 103 26.79 11.36 1.77
N THR A 104 27.52 10.28 1.45
CA THR A 104 28.96 10.21 1.63
C THR A 104 29.65 9.39 0.54
N ARG A 105 30.93 9.66 0.28
CA ARG A 105 31.74 8.92 -0.69
C ARG A 105 33.16 8.73 -0.16
N ILE A 106 33.70 7.53 -0.31
CA ILE A 106 35.07 7.21 0.09
C ILE A 106 35.95 7.21 -1.15
N ASP A 107 36.99 8.05 -1.16
CA ASP A 107 38.04 8.05 -2.16
C ASP A 107 39.35 7.57 -1.52
N VAL A 108 40.17 6.85 -2.28
CA VAL A 108 41.45 6.30 -1.79
C VAL A 108 42.61 6.77 -2.64
N LEU A 109 43.74 7.07 -2.02
CA LEU A 109 45.00 7.37 -2.67
C LEU A 109 45.91 6.13 -2.55
N PRO A 110 46.15 5.38 -3.64
CA PRO A 110 47.07 4.25 -3.62
C PRO A 110 48.46 4.66 -3.15
N THR A 111 49.13 3.80 -2.38
CA THR A 111 50.52 4.03 -1.97
C THR A 111 51.42 4.20 -3.21
N GLY A 112 52.17 5.31 -3.26
CA GLY A 112 53.03 5.65 -4.39
C GLY A 112 52.32 6.28 -5.60
N SER A 113 51.00 6.51 -5.54
CA SER A 113 50.24 7.25 -6.56
C SER A 113 50.03 8.71 -6.15
N THR A 114 49.84 9.57 -7.15
CA THR A 114 49.32 10.95 -6.99
C THR A 114 47.85 11.08 -7.40
N GLU A 115 47.30 10.04 -8.01
CA GLU A 115 45.91 10.01 -8.49
C GLU A 115 44.99 9.33 -7.47
N TRP A 116 43.90 10.02 -7.14
CA TRP A 116 42.83 9.50 -6.29
C TRP A 116 41.91 8.57 -7.07
N ILE A 117 41.57 7.43 -6.48
CA ILE A 117 40.52 6.54 -6.98
C ILE A 117 39.23 6.90 -6.27
N THR A 118 38.28 7.42 -7.04
CA THR A 118 36.97 7.84 -6.55
C THR A 118 36.04 6.65 -6.29
N GLY A 119 35.39 6.64 -5.13
CA GLY A 119 34.41 5.62 -4.78
C GLY A 119 33.00 5.92 -5.28
N ARG A 120 32.05 5.11 -4.83
CA ARG A 120 30.61 5.35 -5.08
C ARG A 120 29.99 6.12 -3.92
N VAL A 121 28.97 6.91 -4.24
CA VAL A 121 28.14 7.57 -3.23
C VAL A 121 27.35 6.51 -2.47
N ASP A 122 27.41 6.59 -1.15
CA ASP A 122 26.69 5.81 -0.17
C ASP A 122 25.95 6.80 0.76
N SER A 123 25.22 6.32 1.74
CA SER A 123 24.64 7.12 2.80
C SER A 123 24.58 6.36 4.12
N PHE A 124 24.51 7.08 5.24
CA PHE A 124 24.36 6.47 6.56
C PHE A 124 23.45 7.30 7.47
N CYS A 125 23.02 6.69 8.57
CA CYS A 125 22.25 7.34 9.62
C CYS A 125 23.01 7.28 10.95
N TYR A 126 23.41 8.44 11.48
CA TYR A 126 24.16 8.49 12.74
C TYR A 126 23.41 7.90 13.94
N GLN A 127 22.08 7.81 13.88
CA GLN A 127 21.23 7.22 14.91
C GLN A 127 21.32 5.69 14.95
N ILE A 128 21.82 5.07 13.87
CA ILE A 128 21.99 3.63 13.72
C ILE A 128 23.49 3.33 13.66
N ASP A 129 24.09 2.93 14.79
CA ASP A 129 25.54 2.68 14.91
C ASP A 129 26.05 1.70 13.84
N GLN A 130 25.29 0.65 13.51
CA GLN A 130 25.66 -0.31 12.48
C GLN A 130 25.77 0.32 11.09
N SER A 131 25.02 1.39 10.80
CA SER A 131 25.09 2.09 9.51
C SER A 131 26.30 3.03 9.40
N THR A 132 26.96 3.36 10.52
CA THR A 132 28.15 4.23 10.55
C THR A 132 29.41 3.54 10.01
N TYR A 133 29.36 2.22 9.83
CA TYR A 133 30.40 1.44 9.18
C TYR A 133 30.10 1.37 7.69
N LEU A 134 31.04 1.83 6.88
CA LEU A 134 30.96 1.83 5.42
C LEU A 134 32.04 0.91 4.85
N LYS A 135 31.71 0.25 3.74
CA LYS A 135 32.66 -0.55 2.98
C LYS A 135 33.35 0.33 1.94
N ASN A 136 34.65 0.15 1.74
CA ASN A 136 35.38 0.78 0.65
C ASN A 136 34.89 0.22 -0.70
N ARG A 137 34.19 1.06 -1.49
CA ARG A 137 33.58 0.69 -2.78
C ARG A 137 34.32 1.27 -3.98
N THR A 138 35.60 1.63 -3.82
CA THR A 138 36.49 2.09 -4.92
C THR A 138 36.91 0.96 -5.85
N GLY A 139 36.81 -0.30 -5.40
CA GLY A 139 37.30 -1.48 -6.14
C GLY A 139 38.81 -1.69 -6.01
N TYR A 140 39.53 -0.83 -5.30
CA TYR A 140 40.97 -0.96 -5.05
C TYR A 140 41.24 -1.71 -3.74
N SER A 141 42.02 -2.79 -3.81
CA SER A 141 42.33 -3.68 -2.67
C SER A 141 43.80 -3.64 -2.23
N GLY A 142 44.62 -2.80 -2.85
CA GLY A 142 46.05 -2.68 -2.53
C GLY A 142 46.33 -1.73 -1.35
N PRO A 143 47.61 -1.50 -1.03
CA PRO A 143 48.05 -0.49 -0.06
C PRO A 143 47.55 0.91 -0.39
N VAL A 144 47.04 1.61 0.62
CA VAL A 144 46.50 2.96 0.53
C VAL A 144 47.28 3.87 1.48
N SER A 145 47.74 5.01 0.98
CA SER A 145 48.46 5.99 1.80
C SER A 145 47.50 6.91 2.55
N LYS A 146 46.45 7.38 1.87
CA LYS A 146 45.42 8.27 2.42
C LYS A 146 44.03 7.94 1.90
N ILE A 147 43.02 8.28 2.69
CA ILE A 147 41.61 8.26 2.27
C ILE A 147 40.97 9.63 2.42
N ARG A 148 39.98 9.92 1.58
CA ARG A 148 39.08 11.05 1.73
C ARG A 148 37.65 10.56 1.87
N VAL A 149 36.99 10.97 2.94
CA VAL A 149 35.56 10.76 3.16
C VAL A 149 34.84 12.06 2.86
N TRP A 150 34.17 12.11 1.72
CA TRP A 150 33.40 13.25 1.25
C TRP A 150 31.99 13.25 1.83
N PHE A 151 31.43 14.44 2.05
CA PHE A 151 30.02 14.64 2.37
C PHE A 151 29.33 15.44 1.28
N GLN A 152 28.20 14.95 0.80
CA GLN A 152 27.46 15.52 -0.33
C GLN A 152 26.15 16.15 0.14
N GLU A 153 26.25 17.05 1.11
CA GLU A 153 25.10 17.79 1.65
C GLU A 153 25.19 19.28 1.26
N ALA A 154 24.07 19.99 1.34
CA ALA A 154 24.01 21.40 1.01
C ALA A 154 24.87 22.25 1.97
N ARG A 155 25.36 23.40 1.49
CA ARG A 155 26.03 24.39 2.35
C ARG A 155 25.15 24.76 3.55
N GLY A 156 25.77 24.85 4.73
CA GLY A 156 25.11 25.09 6.01
C GLY A 156 24.63 23.82 6.72
N SER A 157 24.64 22.66 6.04
CA SER A 157 24.29 21.38 6.66
C SER A 157 25.26 21.03 7.78
N ARG A 158 24.72 20.51 8.89
CA ARG A 158 25.52 19.98 10.00
C ARG A 158 25.62 18.48 9.88
N ILE A 159 26.84 17.97 9.84
CA ILE A 159 27.15 16.54 9.76
C ILE A 159 27.57 16.06 11.16
N PRO A 160 26.91 15.04 11.72
CA PRO A 160 27.09 14.63 13.10
C PRO A 160 28.28 13.68 13.26
N VAL A 161 29.42 13.99 12.63
CA VAL A 161 30.62 13.15 12.61
C VAL A 161 31.78 13.90 13.25
N SER A 162 32.37 13.30 14.28
CA SER A 162 33.52 13.86 15.00
C SER A 162 34.84 13.42 14.34
N SER A 163 34.96 12.13 14.05
CA SER A 163 36.16 11.57 13.42
C SER A 163 35.82 10.41 12.48
N VAL A 164 36.83 10.00 11.72
CA VAL A 164 36.77 8.88 10.79
C VAL A 164 37.87 7.89 11.17
N ILE A 165 37.51 6.61 11.29
CA ILE A 165 38.45 5.54 11.65
C ILE A 165 38.56 4.56 10.49
N VAL A 166 39.79 4.37 10.00
CA VAL A 166 40.13 3.40 8.96
C VAL A 166 40.21 1.99 9.56
N ASN A 167 39.63 1.01 8.87
CA ASN A 167 39.61 -0.40 9.27
C ASN A 167 39.16 -0.64 10.72
N ALA A 168 38.23 0.19 11.21
CA ALA A 168 37.61 -0.02 12.51
C ALA A 168 36.99 -1.43 12.58
N ARG A 169 37.24 -2.13 13.69
CA ARG A 169 36.65 -3.46 13.91
C ARG A 169 35.13 -3.36 13.93
N VAL A 170 34.47 -4.08 13.02
CA VAL A 170 33.02 -4.16 12.99
C VAL A 170 32.58 -5.01 14.19
N PRO A 171 31.68 -4.53 15.08
CA PRO A 171 31.25 -5.29 16.24
C PRO A 171 30.50 -6.57 15.83
N PHE A 172 30.74 -7.66 16.55
CA PHE A 172 29.88 -8.84 16.46
C PHE A 172 28.50 -8.50 17.04
N HIS A 173 27.45 -8.71 16.27
CA HIS A 173 26.09 -8.35 16.69
C HIS A 173 25.06 -9.35 16.20
N ILE A 174 24.25 -9.88 17.14
CA ILE A 174 23.09 -10.70 16.81
C ILE A 174 21.87 -9.78 16.73
N ASP A 175 21.34 -9.62 15.52
CA ASP A 175 20.14 -8.85 15.28
C ASP A 175 18.89 -9.72 15.50
N PHE A 176 18.27 -9.55 16.66
CA PHE A 176 17.08 -10.33 17.02
C PHE A 176 15.89 -10.07 16.10
N VAL A 177 15.75 -8.87 15.53
CA VAL A 177 14.65 -8.53 14.62
C VAL A 177 14.78 -9.35 13.33
N ARG A 178 15.97 -9.34 12.72
CA ARG A 178 16.30 -10.14 11.54
C ARG A 178 16.11 -11.62 11.79
N VAL A 179 16.61 -12.14 12.91
CA VAL A 179 16.43 -13.56 13.30
C VAL A 179 14.95 -13.91 13.42
N ILE A 180 14.15 -13.10 14.13
CA ILE A 180 12.71 -13.33 14.29
C ILE A 180 12.00 -13.31 12.93
N LEU A 181 12.33 -12.37 12.05
CA LEU A 181 11.72 -12.27 10.72
C LEU A 181 12.06 -13.48 9.83
N LEU A 182 13.32 -13.92 9.82
CA LEU A 182 13.74 -15.10 9.07
C LEU A 182 13.07 -16.38 9.61
N LEU A 183 12.97 -16.52 10.94
CA LEU A 183 12.25 -17.62 11.57
C LEU A 183 10.75 -17.58 11.27
N ALA A 184 10.13 -16.40 11.27
CA ALA A 184 8.72 -16.22 10.90
C ALA A 184 8.49 -16.63 9.45
N PHE A 185 9.36 -16.21 8.52
CA PHE A 185 9.30 -16.60 7.12
C PHE A 185 9.45 -18.11 6.94
N ALA A 186 10.43 -18.73 7.59
CA ALA A 186 10.62 -20.18 7.57
C ALA A 186 9.40 -20.92 8.17
N ALA A 187 8.85 -20.43 9.28
CA ALA A 187 7.67 -21.01 9.90
C ALA A 187 6.46 -20.96 8.96
N ILE A 188 6.23 -19.84 8.25
CA ILE A 188 5.18 -19.72 7.23
C ILE A 188 5.42 -20.74 6.11
N ALA A 189 6.62 -20.80 5.54
CA ALA A 189 6.94 -21.74 4.46
C ALA A 189 6.69 -23.20 4.87
N ILE A 190 7.11 -23.60 6.08
CA ILE A 190 6.86 -24.94 6.60
C ILE A 190 5.36 -25.15 6.89
N ALA A 191 4.65 -24.12 7.35
CA ALA A 191 3.26 -24.23 7.79
C ALA A 191 2.34 -24.44 6.59
N PHE A 192 2.70 -23.89 5.42
CA PHE A 192 1.93 -24.00 4.19
C PHE A 192 2.50 -25.00 3.18
N ARG A 193 3.55 -25.77 3.53
CA ARG A 193 4.08 -26.85 2.67
C ARG A 193 2.98 -27.85 2.26
N PRO A 194 3.07 -28.53 1.10
CA PRO A 194 1.96 -29.30 0.53
C PRO A 194 1.34 -30.37 1.45
N ARG A 195 2.12 -30.99 2.34
CA ARG A 195 1.66 -32.03 3.29
C ARG A 195 1.19 -31.48 4.64
N SER A 196 1.04 -30.16 4.77
CA SER A 196 0.62 -29.54 6.02
C SER A 196 -0.83 -29.85 6.37
N LYS A 197 -1.12 -29.94 7.67
CA LYS A 197 -2.49 -30.06 8.21
C LYS A 197 -3.34 -28.84 7.87
N LEU A 198 -2.75 -27.66 7.65
CA LEU A 198 -3.51 -26.44 7.31
C LEU A 198 -4.33 -26.60 6.02
N HIS A 199 -3.88 -27.42 5.08
CA HIS A 199 -4.62 -27.72 3.83
C HIS A 199 -5.86 -28.59 4.05
N ARG A 200 -5.99 -29.20 5.23
CA ARG A 200 -7.10 -30.10 5.58
C ARG A 200 -8.10 -29.49 6.57
N ILE A 201 -7.72 -28.42 7.27
CA ILE A 201 -8.62 -27.72 8.19
C ILE A 201 -9.57 -26.87 7.35
N VAL A 202 -10.86 -27.22 7.34
CA VAL A 202 -11.91 -26.47 6.63
C VAL A 202 -12.16 -25.13 7.31
N LEU A 203 -12.41 -24.10 6.50
CA LEU A 203 -12.82 -22.78 6.99
C LEU A 203 -14.15 -22.90 7.76
N ASP A 204 -14.13 -22.52 9.03
CA ASP A 204 -15.32 -22.42 9.87
C ASP A 204 -15.37 -21.05 10.56
N THR A 205 -16.20 -20.16 10.01
CA THR A 205 -16.41 -18.81 10.57
C THR A 205 -17.09 -18.79 11.94
N ALA A 206 -17.66 -19.91 12.40
CA ALA A 206 -18.19 -20.03 13.76
C ALA A 206 -17.11 -20.44 14.78
N SER A 207 -15.97 -20.95 14.33
CA SER A 207 -14.87 -21.39 15.20
C SER A 207 -14.19 -20.21 15.89
N THR A 208 -14.21 -20.20 17.23
CA THR A 208 -13.49 -19.19 18.03
C THR A 208 -12.00 -19.19 17.76
N LYS A 209 -11.39 -20.37 17.55
CA LYS A 209 -9.96 -20.50 17.26
C LYS A 209 -9.58 -19.84 15.93
N GLN A 210 -10.37 -20.05 14.88
CA GLN A 210 -10.11 -19.43 13.58
C GLN A 210 -10.35 -17.91 13.61
N ARG A 211 -11.36 -17.45 14.37
CA ARG A 211 -11.59 -16.01 14.57
C ARG A 211 -10.46 -15.34 15.35
N LEU A 212 -9.94 -15.99 16.39
CA LEU A 212 -8.78 -15.49 17.13
C LEU A 212 -7.55 -15.44 16.22
N ALA A 213 -7.29 -16.49 15.44
CA ALA A 213 -6.20 -16.50 14.46
C ALA A 213 -6.33 -15.37 13.42
N PHE A 214 -7.54 -15.08 12.94
CA PHE A 214 -7.79 -13.94 12.06
C PHE A 214 -7.44 -12.61 12.73
N TRP A 215 -7.91 -12.38 13.97
CA TRP A 215 -7.62 -11.14 14.68
C TRP A 215 -6.13 -11.01 15.02
N LEU A 216 -5.42 -12.10 15.32
CA LEU A 216 -3.98 -12.08 15.52
C LEU A 216 -3.21 -11.79 14.22
N ALA A 217 -3.65 -12.33 13.08
CA ALA A 217 -2.94 -12.21 11.81
C ALA A 217 -3.21 -10.90 11.06
N ILE A 218 -4.41 -10.32 11.20
CA ILE A 218 -4.83 -9.12 10.47
C ILE A 218 -5.15 -7.98 11.43
N GLY A 219 -5.94 -8.27 12.47
CA GLY A 219 -6.41 -7.26 13.40
C GLY A 219 -5.31 -6.59 14.22
N VAL A 220 -4.47 -7.39 14.87
CA VAL A 220 -3.37 -6.89 15.71
C VAL A 220 -2.38 -6.06 14.90
N PRO A 221 -1.89 -6.49 13.71
CA PRO A 221 -1.05 -5.64 12.86
C PRO A 221 -1.73 -4.33 12.45
N CYS A 222 -3.00 -4.36 12.06
CA CYS A 222 -3.75 -3.14 11.73
C CYS A 222 -3.87 -2.20 12.94
N THR A 223 -4.20 -2.73 14.12
CA THR A 223 -4.27 -1.91 15.34
C THR A 223 -2.90 -1.34 15.70
N ALA A 224 -1.83 -2.13 15.59
CA ALA A 224 -0.47 -1.67 15.84
C ALA A 224 -0.04 -0.57 14.86
N ALA A 225 -0.33 -0.74 13.56
CA ALA A 225 -0.05 0.28 12.54
C ALA A 225 -0.84 1.57 12.79
N MET A 226 -2.11 1.46 13.19
CA MET A 226 -2.95 2.61 13.53
C MET A 226 -2.46 3.32 14.80
N THR A 227 -2.07 2.56 15.84
CA THR A 227 -1.47 3.11 17.06
C THR A 227 -0.14 3.78 16.75
N TRP A 228 0.68 3.20 15.87
CA TRP A 228 1.94 3.81 15.41
C TRP A 228 1.69 5.13 14.68
N ALA A 229 0.76 5.16 13.72
CA ALA A 229 0.38 6.38 13.01
C ALA A 229 -0.08 7.48 13.98
N PHE A 230 -0.87 7.10 14.99
CA PHE A 230 -1.32 7.99 16.05
C PHE A 230 -0.18 8.54 16.93
N ILE A 231 0.72 7.68 17.41
CA ILE A 231 1.84 8.09 18.26
C ILE A 231 2.83 8.96 17.48
N GLY A 232 3.12 8.59 16.22
CA GLY A 232 4.13 9.25 15.40
C GLY A 232 3.68 10.59 14.82
N ASN A 233 2.41 10.72 14.41
CA ASN A 233 1.90 11.92 13.73
C ASN A 233 0.90 12.72 14.55
N GLY A 234 0.48 12.22 15.72
CA GLY A 234 -0.58 12.81 16.51
C GLY A 234 -1.98 12.62 15.91
N LEU A 235 -3.01 12.94 16.71
CA LEU A 235 -4.38 13.10 16.22
C LEU A 235 -4.59 14.46 15.57
N ALA A 236 -4.01 15.51 16.15
CA ALA A 236 -4.17 16.87 15.68
C ALA A 236 -3.14 17.21 14.60
N GLN A 237 -3.60 17.74 13.47
CA GLN A 237 -2.75 18.25 12.39
C GLN A 237 -2.20 19.62 12.78
N THR A 238 -0.89 19.83 12.59
CA THR A 238 -0.30 21.16 12.53
C THR A 238 -0.39 21.69 11.09
N PRO A 239 -0.62 23.00 10.87
CA PRO A 239 -0.69 23.58 9.53
C PRO A 239 0.54 23.18 8.70
N SER A 240 0.29 22.38 7.67
CA SER A 240 1.32 21.87 6.76
C SER A 240 1.26 22.65 5.45
N VAL A 241 1.77 23.88 5.48
CA VAL A 241 1.82 24.79 4.34
C VAL A 241 3.27 25.07 4.00
N PHE A 242 3.68 24.67 2.82
CA PHE A 242 5.06 24.86 2.34
C PHE A 242 5.04 25.88 1.20
N HIS A 243 5.93 26.86 1.29
CA HIS A 243 6.09 27.87 0.26
C HIS A 243 7.56 28.29 0.16
N HIS A 244 7.97 28.65 -1.05
CA HIS A 244 9.24 29.31 -1.33
C HIS A 244 8.94 30.62 -2.05
N SER A 245 9.90 31.55 -2.05
CA SER A 245 9.77 32.79 -2.81
C SER A 245 9.57 32.47 -4.30
N ASN A 246 8.60 33.14 -4.93
CA ASN A 246 8.26 32.95 -6.35
C ASN A 246 7.84 31.50 -6.73
N ALA A 247 7.26 30.76 -5.79
CA ALA A 247 6.77 29.40 -6.01
C ALA A 247 5.32 29.25 -5.52
N TYR A 248 4.68 28.16 -5.96
CA TYR A 248 3.37 27.77 -5.46
C TYR A 248 3.35 27.57 -3.94
N VAL A 249 2.18 27.80 -3.35
CA VAL A 249 1.85 27.37 -2.00
C VAL A 249 1.33 25.95 -2.05
N TYR A 250 2.05 25.04 -1.40
CA TYR A 250 1.65 23.64 -1.25
C TYR A 250 0.95 23.47 0.08
N ASP A 251 -0.38 23.36 0.02
CA ASP A 251 -1.24 23.15 1.17
C ASP A 251 -1.76 21.70 1.22
N PHE A 252 -1.32 20.98 2.24
CA PHE A 252 -1.64 19.56 2.44
C PHE A 252 -2.86 19.33 3.34
N ASN A 253 -3.60 20.39 3.71
CA ASN A 253 -4.70 20.34 4.68
C ASN A 253 -6.10 20.41 4.03
N GLN A 254 -6.22 20.22 2.72
CA GLN A 254 -7.47 20.45 1.96
C GLN A 254 -8.72 19.75 2.53
N PHE A 255 -8.59 18.49 3.01
CA PHE A 255 -9.71 17.77 3.61
C PHE A 255 -10.19 18.41 4.91
N GLN A 256 -9.24 18.88 5.73
CA GLN A 256 -9.53 19.54 6.99
C GLN A 256 -10.11 20.94 6.77
N GLN A 257 -9.58 21.71 5.82
CA GLN A 257 -10.15 23.01 5.46
C GLN A 257 -11.54 22.89 4.85
N THR A 258 -11.82 21.81 4.12
CA THR A 258 -13.17 21.54 3.64
C THR A 258 -14.13 21.27 4.80
N ALA A 259 -13.68 20.56 5.85
CA ALA A 259 -14.50 20.39 7.06
C ALA A 259 -14.77 21.72 7.75
N ASP A 260 -13.74 22.56 7.87
CA ASP A 260 -13.83 23.88 8.48
C ASP A 260 -14.79 24.81 7.72
N ALA A 261 -14.66 24.88 6.39
CA ALA A 261 -15.57 25.65 5.53
C ALA A 261 -17.04 25.24 5.70
N ILE A 262 -17.32 23.93 5.77
CA ILE A 262 -18.68 23.42 5.98
C ILE A 262 -19.22 23.84 7.36
N LEU A 263 -18.38 23.82 8.40
CA LEU A 263 -18.78 24.28 9.74
C LEU A 263 -19.07 25.79 9.78
N HIS A 264 -18.34 26.58 8.98
CA HIS A 264 -18.59 28.01 8.80
C HIS A 264 -19.74 28.33 7.82
N GLY A 265 -20.37 27.30 7.24
CA GLY A 265 -21.60 27.44 6.45
C GLY A 265 -21.38 27.76 4.97
N HIS A 266 -20.18 27.56 4.44
CA HIS A 266 -19.86 27.73 3.03
C HIS A 266 -19.10 26.53 2.45
N ALA A 267 -18.85 26.56 1.12
CA ALA A 267 -18.20 25.47 0.41
C ALA A 267 -16.79 25.80 -0.11
N TRP A 268 -16.43 27.09 -0.18
CA TRP A 268 -15.07 27.52 -0.51
C TRP A 268 -14.15 27.41 0.70
N LEU A 269 -12.85 27.24 0.45
CA LEU A 269 -11.82 27.27 1.47
C LEU A 269 -11.49 28.73 1.82
N ASP A 270 -11.21 29.01 3.09
CA ASP A 270 -10.81 30.35 3.58
C ASP A 270 -9.37 30.69 3.22
N LEU A 271 -9.07 30.64 1.92
CA LEU A 271 -7.79 30.94 1.31
C LEU A 271 -7.91 32.21 0.46
N THR A 272 -6.91 33.08 0.53
CA THR A 272 -6.87 34.32 -0.25
C THR A 272 -6.47 34.07 -1.70
N VAL A 273 -7.15 34.72 -2.64
CA VAL A 273 -6.76 34.74 -4.06
C VAL A 273 -5.91 35.99 -4.31
N SER A 274 -4.71 35.83 -4.85
CA SER A 274 -3.87 36.97 -5.20
C SER A 274 -4.53 37.80 -6.32
N PRO A 275 -4.54 39.15 -6.24
CA PRO A 275 -5.14 40.00 -7.29
C PRO A 275 -4.60 39.70 -8.68
N GLN A 276 -3.29 39.45 -8.81
CA GLN A 276 -2.66 39.14 -10.09
C GLN A 276 -3.18 37.85 -10.73
N LEU A 277 -3.52 36.85 -9.91
CA LEU A 277 -4.14 35.61 -10.38
C LEU A 277 -5.63 35.81 -10.72
N ALA A 278 -6.34 36.60 -9.93
CA ALA A 278 -7.76 36.91 -10.17
C ALA A 278 -7.96 37.73 -11.46
N ASP A 279 -7.04 38.64 -11.76
CA ASP A 279 -7.06 39.50 -12.97
C ASP A 279 -6.49 38.79 -14.21
N SER A 280 -5.97 37.57 -14.06
CA SER A 280 -5.45 36.77 -15.17
C SER A 280 -6.57 36.34 -16.13
N SER A 281 -6.29 36.42 -17.43
CA SER A 281 -7.22 35.95 -18.47
C SER A 281 -7.38 34.43 -18.53
N ASN A 282 -6.32 33.68 -18.20
CA ASN A 282 -6.35 32.23 -18.08
C ASN A 282 -5.51 31.79 -16.87
N PRO A 283 -6.09 31.76 -15.65
CA PRO A 283 -5.36 31.32 -14.46
C PRO A 283 -5.07 29.81 -14.46
N TYR A 284 -5.67 29.03 -15.36
CA TYR A 284 -5.52 27.57 -15.41
C TYR A 284 -4.25 27.14 -16.15
N ASP A 285 -3.77 27.96 -17.09
CA ASP A 285 -2.50 27.75 -17.79
C ASP A 285 -1.31 27.75 -16.82
N ALA A 286 -0.45 26.73 -16.94
CA ALA A 286 0.70 26.56 -16.08
C ALA A 286 1.78 27.63 -16.35
N GLY A 287 2.02 27.98 -17.62
CA GLY A 287 2.99 28.99 -18.01
C GLY A 287 2.58 30.40 -17.56
N VAL A 288 1.29 30.72 -17.62
CA VAL A 288 0.74 31.97 -17.06
C VAL A 288 1.00 32.05 -15.56
N ARG A 289 0.71 30.97 -14.81
CA ARG A 289 0.96 30.93 -13.36
C ARG A 289 2.44 31.04 -13.02
N GLU A 290 3.33 30.37 -13.76
CA GLU A 290 4.78 30.50 -13.59
C GLU A 290 5.25 31.93 -13.84
N ALA A 291 4.74 32.59 -14.89
CA ALA A 291 5.05 34.00 -15.17
C ALA A 291 4.59 34.92 -14.03
N LEU A 292 3.37 34.73 -13.50
CA LEU A 292 2.85 35.50 -12.36
C LEU A 292 3.69 35.28 -11.10
N LEU A 293 4.03 34.03 -10.78
CA LEU A 293 4.90 33.68 -9.65
C LEU A 293 6.28 34.34 -9.77
N SER A 294 6.87 34.36 -10.96
CA SER A 294 8.16 35.03 -11.23
C SER A 294 8.11 36.55 -11.01
N GLN A 295 6.92 37.15 -11.14
CA GLN A 295 6.65 38.58 -10.91
C GLN A 295 6.22 38.87 -9.47
N GLY A 296 6.24 37.88 -8.58
CA GLY A 296 5.91 38.03 -7.16
C GLY A 296 4.42 37.90 -6.84
N ALA A 297 3.60 37.32 -7.73
CA ALA A 297 2.23 36.97 -7.39
C ALA A 297 2.21 35.96 -6.24
N TYR A 298 1.49 36.27 -5.17
CA TYR A 298 1.40 35.42 -3.99
C TYR A 298 0.11 35.72 -3.19
N PRO A 299 -0.58 34.70 -2.64
CA PRO A 299 -0.34 33.27 -2.80
C PRO A 299 -1.01 32.69 -4.06
N VAL A 300 -0.38 31.67 -4.66
CA VAL A 300 -0.97 30.82 -5.70
C VAL A 300 -0.92 29.38 -5.21
N TYR A 301 -2.09 28.78 -4.94
CA TYR A 301 -2.17 27.44 -4.35
C TYR A 301 -2.09 26.35 -5.42
N TRP A 302 -1.24 25.35 -5.18
CA TRP A 302 -1.10 24.19 -6.06
C TRP A 302 -2.25 23.21 -5.88
N ASP A 303 -2.79 22.67 -6.98
CA ASP A 303 -3.74 21.57 -6.97
C ASP A 303 -5.02 21.85 -6.18
N HIS A 304 -5.58 23.04 -6.44
CA HIS A 304 -6.87 23.51 -5.96
C HIS A 304 -7.77 23.86 -7.14
N VAL A 305 -9.08 23.92 -6.92
CA VAL A 305 -10.02 24.50 -7.88
C VAL A 305 -10.11 26.00 -7.64
N LEU A 306 -9.98 26.82 -8.69
CA LEU A 306 -10.21 28.26 -8.62
C LEU A 306 -11.44 28.64 -9.43
N TYR A 307 -12.54 28.98 -8.76
CA TYR A 307 -13.81 29.30 -9.39
C TYR A 307 -14.49 30.48 -8.69
N ASN A 308 -15.04 31.42 -9.48
CA ASN A 308 -15.73 32.62 -8.97
C ASN A 308 -14.98 33.38 -7.84
N GLY A 309 -13.65 33.51 -7.97
CA GLY A 309 -12.83 34.25 -6.99
C GLY A 309 -12.55 33.50 -5.69
N HIS A 310 -12.85 32.20 -5.63
CA HIS A 310 -12.65 31.37 -4.44
C HIS A 310 -11.90 30.08 -4.75
N TYR A 311 -11.14 29.59 -3.76
CA TYR A 311 -10.51 28.28 -3.81
C TYR A 311 -11.46 27.20 -3.28
N TYR A 312 -11.45 26.03 -3.91
CA TYR A 312 -12.15 24.83 -3.45
C TYR A 312 -11.21 23.63 -3.50
N SER A 313 -11.46 22.67 -2.61
CA SER A 313 -10.89 21.32 -2.75
C SER A 313 -11.56 20.60 -3.92
N TYR A 314 -10.76 20.01 -4.81
CA TYR A 314 -11.27 19.13 -5.87
C TYR A 314 -11.50 17.70 -5.40
N PHE A 315 -11.02 17.34 -4.20
CA PHE A 315 -11.17 16.00 -3.66
C PHE A 315 -12.62 15.72 -3.26
N GLY A 316 -12.96 14.43 -3.26
CA GLY A 316 -14.28 13.97 -2.86
C GLY A 316 -14.62 14.33 -1.40
N VAL A 317 -15.87 14.71 -1.15
CA VAL A 317 -16.35 15.21 0.15
C VAL A 317 -16.70 14.10 1.15
N ILE A 318 -16.82 12.85 0.73
CA ILE A 318 -17.25 11.76 1.63
C ILE A 318 -16.25 11.50 2.78
N PRO A 319 -14.92 11.45 2.55
CA PRO A 319 -13.95 11.40 3.64
C PRO A 319 -14.13 12.53 4.65
N VAL A 320 -14.47 13.73 4.18
CA VAL A 320 -14.70 14.92 5.02
C VAL A 320 -15.92 14.69 5.93
N ILE A 321 -17.07 14.36 5.33
CA ILE A 321 -18.34 14.17 6.06
C ILE A 321 -18.26 13.01 7.05
N LEU A 322 -17.58 11.91 6.69
CA LEU A 322 -17.54 10.71 7.53
C LEU A 322 -16.46 10.75 8.61
N LEU A 323 -15.44 11.60 8.48
CA LEU A 323 -14.30 11.57 9.40
C LEU A 323 -13.81 12.95 9.86
N PHE A 324 -13.41 13.85 8.94
CA PHE A 324 -12.79 15.13 9.32
C PHE A 324 -13.79 16.07 10.01
N LEU A 325 -14.96 16.27 9.41
CA LEU A 325 -16.02 17.13 9.95
C LEU A 325 -16.53 16.65 11.32
N PRO A 326 -16.94 15.38 11.51
CA PRO A 326 -17.38 14.94 12.84
C PRO A 326 -16.25 15.00 13.87
N PHE A 327 -15.00 14.79 13.50
CA PHE A 327 -13.87 14.96 14.42
C PHE A 327 -13.72 16.40 14.90
N GLN A 328 -13.71 17.37 13.98
CA GLN A 328 -13.62 18.79 14.34
C GLN A 328 -14.84 19.24 15.17
N ALA A 329 -16.05 18.84 14.79
CA ALA A 329 -17.27 19.19 15.51
C ALA A 329 -17.37 18.56 16.91
N ILE A 330 -16.81 17.36 17.12
CA ILE A 330 -16.78 16.75 18.47
C ILE A 330 -15.71 17.42 19.33
N THR A 331 -14.55 17.70 18.76
CA THR A 331 -13.46 18.34 19.50
C THR A 331 -13.74 19.82 19.79
N SER A 332 -14.63 20.46 19.02
CA SER A 332 -15.11 21.82 19.30
C SER A 332 -15.90 21.94 20.60
N ILE A 333 -16.31 20.82 21.21
CA ILE A 333 -16.93 20.80 22.55
C ILE A 333 -15.91 21.18 23.64
N TRP A 334 -14.61 20.92 23.40
CA TRP A 334 -13.55 21.09 24.41
C TRP A 334 -12.45 22.07 23.97
N THR A 335 -12.41 22.44 22.70
CA THR A 335 -11.40 23.33 22.12
C THR A 335 -12.09 24.28 21.15
N ASP A 336 -12.01 25.58 21.37
CA ASP A 336 -12.65 26.57 20.49
C ASP A 336 -12.17 26.38 19.04
N GLY A 337 -13.12 26.26 18.10
CA GLY A 337 -12.84 25.95 16.68
C GLY A 337 -12.57 24.47 16.36
N GLY A 338 -12.43 23.62 17.37
CA GLY A 338 -12.14 22.19 17.22
C GLY A 338 -10.69 21.89 16.81
N LEU A 339 -10.32 20.62 16.91
CA LEU A 339 -9.01 20.13 16.47
C LEU A 339 -9.07 19.73 15.00
N SER A 340 -7.99 20.03 14.28
CA SER A 340 -7.76 19.56 12.92
C SER A 340 -7.32 18.10 12.90
N LEU A 341 -7.98 17.20 12.17
CA LEU A 341 -7.56 15.80 12.09
C LEU A 341 -6.36 15.62 11.17
N SER A 342 -5.31 14.96 11.66
CA SER A 342 -4.15 14.58 10.83
C SER A 342 -4.55 13.72 9.64
N THR A 343 -4.25 14.21 8.44
CA THR A 343 -4.46 13.51 7.17
C THR A 343 -3.79 12.13 7.16
N ILE A 344 -2.57 12.02 7.69
CA ILE A 344 -1.84 10.74 7.75
C ILE A 344 -2.56 9.75 8.66
N THR A 345 -3.03 10.21 9.82
CA THR A 345 -3.78 9.40 10.79
C THR A 345 -5.13 8.97 10.21
N ALA A 346 -5.84 9.88 9.55
CA ALA A 346 -7.09 9.60 8.85
C ALA A 346 -6.92 8.54 7.73
N GLY A 347 -5.91 8.72 6.88
CA GLY A 347 -5.58 7.79 5.80
C GLY A 347 -5.23 6.41 6.33
N SER A 348 -4.37 6.35 7.34
CA SER A 348 -3.98 5.10 8.01
C SER A 348 -5.17 4.38 8.63
N PHE A 349 -6.07 5.11 9.31
CA PHE A 349 -7.29 4.56 9.88
C PHE A 349 -8.19 3.91 8.82
N MET A 350 -8.48 4.63 7.73
CA MET A 350 -9.31 4.11 6.65
C MET A 350 -8.65 2.93 5.93
N LEU A 351 -7.33 2.97 5.74
CA LEU A 351 -6.57 1.87 5.14
C LEU A 351 -6.59 0.61 6.01
N CYS A 352 -6.41 0.75 7.33
CA CYS A 352 -6.54 -0.36 8.27
C CYS A 352 -7.93 -0.99 8.23
N LEU A 353 -8.99 -0.16 8.17
CA LEU A 353 -10.36 -0.65 7.97
C LEU A 353 -10.50 -1.37 6.63
N ALA A 354 -9.95 -0.82 5.55
CA ALA A 354 -9.97 -1.45 4.23
C ALA A 354 -9.27 -2.81 4.21
N VAL A 355 -8.15 -2.97 4.93
CA VAL A 355 -7.45 -4.25 5.09
C VAL A 355 -8.29 -5.25 5.88
N VAL A 356 -8.85 -4.84 7.03
CA VAL A 356 -9.68 -5.71 7.87
C VAL A 356 -10.93 -6.17 7.12
N PHE A 357 -11.68 -5.23 6.52
CA PHE A 357 -12.89 -5.56 5.77
C PHE A 357 -12.59 -6.23 4.43
N GLY A 358 -11.46 -5.94 3.80
CA GLY A 358 -10.96 -6.66 2.62
C GLY A 358 -10.67 -8.13 2.93
N ALA A 359 -10.00 -8.42 4.05
CA ALA A 359 -9.79 -9.78 4.52
C ALA A 359 -11.12 -10.46 4.88
N LEU A 360 -12.04 -9.77 5.57
CA LEU A 360 -13.39 -10.29 5.84
C LEU A 360 -14.17 -10.56 4.55
N CYS A 361 -14.06 -9.71 3.54
CA CYS A 361 -14.59 -9.91 2.20
C CYS A 361 -14.04 -11.19 1.58
N ALA A 362 -12.73 -11.40 1.61
CA ALA A 362 -12.12 -12.63 1.10
C ALA A 362 -12.61 -13.88 1.85
N VAL A 363 -12.74 -13.82 3.18
CA VAL A 363 -13.33 -14.91 3.98
C VAL A 363 -14.77 -15.20 3.53
N ARG A 364 -15.59 -14.17 3.32
CA ARG A 364 -16.98 -14.32 2.84
C ARG A 364 -17.03 -14.87 1.43
N PHE A 365 -16.17 -14.40 0.55
CA PHE A 365 -16.05 -14.88 -0.82
C PHE A 365 -15.72 -16.38 -0.84
N VAL A 366 -14.69 -16.79 -0.09
CA VAL A 366 -14.29 -18.19 0.05
C VAL A 366 -15.43 -19.02 0.66
N GLN A 367 -16.02 -18.60 1.76
CA GLN A 367 -17.13 -19.32 2.40
C GLN A 367 -18.33 -19.49 1.47
N ARG A 368 -18.68 -18.45 0.71
CA ARG A 368 -19.85 -18.43 -0.17
C ARG A 368 -19.66 -19.33 -1.38
N HIS A 369 -18.54 -19.17 -2.07
CA HIS A 369 -18.28 -19.83 -3.34
C HIS A 369 -17.61 -21.20 -3.17
N PHE A 370 -16.81 -21.41 -2.12
CA PHE A 370 -16.05 -22.62 -1.87
C PHE A 370 -16.22 -23.08 -0.41
N PRO A 371 -17.41 -23.56 -0.02
CA PRO A 371 -17.73 -23.88 1.38
C PRO A 371 -16.81 -24.94 2.01
N ASP A 372 -16.24 -25.82 1.18
CA ASP A 372 -15.29 -26.85 1.64
C ASP A 372 -13.84 -26.36 1.70
N ALA A 373 -13.54 -25.10 1.36
CA ALA A 373 -12.17 -24.59 1.26
C ALA A 373 -11.44 -24.66 2.61
N SER A 374 -10.12 -24.84 2.55
CA SER A 374 -9.27 -24.89 3.74
C SER A 374 -8.90 -23.49 4.24
N VAL A 375 -8.50 -23.40 5.51
CA VAL A 375 -7.90 -22.18 6.08
C VAL A 375 -6.63 -21.74 5.33
N SER A 376 -5.89 -22.69 4.74
CA SER A 376 -4.76 -22.34 3.88
C SER A 376 -5.16 -21.67 2.57
N ALA A 377 -6.29 -22.07 1.99
CA ALA A 377 -6.81 -21.42 0.79
C ALA A 377 -7.20 -19.95 1.08
N VAL A 378 -7.70 -19.68 2.29
CA VAL A 378 -7.96 -18.31 2.77
C VAL A 378 -6.66 -17.51 2.90
N PHE A 379 -5.60 -18.09 3.43
CA PHE A 379 -4.28 -17.41 3.50
C PHE A 379 -3.76 -17.04 2.11
N PHE A 380 -3.76 -17.98 1.16
CA PHE A 380 -3.34 -17.69 -0.21
C PHE A 380 -4.23 -16.65 -0.88
N ALA A 381 -5.54 -16.67 -0.60
CA ALA A 381 -6.47 -15.65 -1.07
C ALA A 381 -6.17 -14.27 -0.48
N PHE A 382 -5.77 -14.16 0.80
CA PHE A 382 -5.35 -12.88 1.39
C PHE A 382 -4.11 -12.32 0.71
N VAL A 383 -3.07 -13.15 0.52
CA VAL A 383 -1.85 -12.68 -0.14
C VAL A 383 -2.14 -12.24 -1.57
N LEU A 384 -2.91 -13.02 -2.35
CA LEU A 384 -3.31 -12.63 -3.70
C LEU A 384 -4.15 -11.33 -3.70
N LEU A 385 -5.08 -11.17 -2.75
CA LEU A 385 -5.89 -9.97 -2.65
C LEU A 385 -5.03 -8.73 -2.37
N PHE A 386 -4.17 -8.77 -1.35
CA PHE A 386 -3.42 -7.60 -0.93
C PHE A 386 -2.25 -7.27 -1.88
N SER A 387 -1.49 -8.27 -2.32
CA SER A 387 -0.42 -8.03 -3.31
C SER A 387 -1.01 -7.62 -4.66
N GLY A 388 -2.02 -8.36 -5.14
CA GLY A 388 -2.60 -8.16 -6.46
C GLY A 388 -3.47 -6.90 -6.59
N SER A 389 -4.08 -6.40 -5.50
CA SER A 389 -4.83 -5.13 -5.51
C SER A 389 -3.92 -3.90 -5.59
N THR A 390 -2.60 -4.07 -5.42
CA THR A 390 -1.63 -2.98 -5.35
C THR A 390 -1.86 -2.00 -4.20
N ILE A 391 -2.53 -2.46 -3.13
CA ILE A 391 -2.73 -1.69 -1.88
C ILE A 391 -1.40 -1.26 -1.23
N MET A 392 -0.26 -1.81 -1.68
CA MET A 392 1.06 -1.35 -1.26
C MET A 392 1.32 0.12 -1.61
N ALA A 393 0.77 0.64 -2.71
CA ALA A 393 0.99 2.03 -3.10
C ALA A 393 0.52 3.03 -2.01
N PRO A 394 -0.73 2.96 -1.50
CA PRO A 394 -1.16 3.79 -0.37
C PRO A 394 -0.57 3.37 0.99
N ILE A 395 0.15 2.24 1.11
CA ILE A 395 0.91 1.90 2.32
C ILE A 395 2.28 2.58 2.30
N CYS A 396 2.92 2.65 1.12
CA CYS A 396 4.24 3.27 0.96
C CYS A 396 4.16 4.80 0.93
N ARG A 397 2.96 5.36 0.71
CA ARG A 397 2.71 6.79 0.65
C ARG A 397 1.42 7.07 1.40
N VAL A 398 1.48 7.83 2.49
CA VAL A 398 0.28 8.25 3.24
C VAL A 398 0.24 9.78 3.26
N ASP A 399 -0.06 10.38 2.12
CA ASP A 399 -0.32 11.82 1.98
C ASP A 399 -1.79 12.09 1.65
N PHE A 400 -2.16 13.35 1.45
CA PHE A 400 -3.53 13.73 1.10
C PHE A 400 -4.02 13.10 -0.22
N TYR A 401 -3.13 12.85 -1.20
CA TYR A 401 -3.49 12.15 -2.44
C TYR A 401 -3.93 10.70 -2.23
N THR A 402 -3.57 10.09 -1.11
CA THR A 402 -3.93 8.71 -0.78
C THR A 402 -5.28 8.59 -0.07
N ILE A 403 -5.80 9.67 0.52
CA ILE A 403 -7.11 9.68 1.19
C ILE A 403 -8.24 9.18 0.27
N PRO A 404 -8.38 9.66 -0.99
CA PRO A 404 -9.36 9.11 -1.93
C PRO A 404 -9.31 7.59 -2.07
N PHE A 405 -8.10 7.04 -2.15
CA PHE A 405 -7.87 5.60 -2.31
C PHE A 405 -8.18 4.83 -1.03
N CYS A 406 -7.65 5.28 0.12
CA CYS A 406 -7.90 4.68 1.42
C CYS A 406 -9.40 4.68 1.76
N ALA A 407 -10.07 5.82 1.56
CA ALA A 407 -11.51 5.94 1.74
C ALA A 407 -12.28 5.07 0.76
N GLY A 408 -11.94 5.10 -0.53
CA GLY A 408 -12.58 4.31 -1.57
C GLY A 408 -12.49 2.81 -1.29
N LEU A 409 -11.31 2.30 -0.92
CA LEU A 409 -11.14 0.89 -0.54
C LEU A 409 -11.88 0.52 0.74
N CYS A 410 -11.91 1.43 1.71
CA CYS A 410 -12.67 1.23 2.95
C CYS A 410 -14.17 1.07 2.64
N MET A 411 -14.74 2.01 1.87
CA MET A 411 -16.14 1.97 1.45
C MET A 411 -16.44 0.72 0.60
N ALA A 412 -15.60 0.41 -0.40
CA ALA A 412 -15.76 -0.76 -1.26
C ALA A 412 -15.75 -2.07 -0.46
N SER A 413 -14.76 -2.23 0.43
CA SER A 413 -14.60 -3.46 1.21
C SER A 413 -15.73 -3.67 2.24
N ILE A 414 -16.20 -2.60 2.90
CA ILE A 414 -17.36 -2.69 3.80
C ILE A 414 -18.64 -2.97 3.00
N GLY A 415 -18.86 -2.24 1.89
CA GLY A 415 -20.01 -2.40 1.01
C GLY A 415 -20.14 -3.81 0.45
N LEU A 416 -19.06 -4.34 -0.13
CA LEU A 416 -18.99 -5.71 -0.66
C LEU A 416 -19.14 -6.76 0.45
N TYR A 417 -18.60 -6.54 1.65
CA TYR A 417 -18.77 -7.47 2.77
C TYR A 417 -20.24 -7.61 3.18
N LEU A 418 -20.95 -6.47 3.24
CA LEU A 418 -22.38 -6.43 3.57
C LEU A 418 -23.23 -7.07 2.48
N TRP A 419 -22.96 -6.77 1.22
CA TRP A 419 -23.65 -7.36 0.06
C TRP A 419 -23.48 -8.89 0.01
N GLN A 420 -22.26 -9.39 0.14
CA GLN A 420 -21.98 -10.84 0.20
C GLN A 420 -22.68 -11.53 1.38
N SER A 421 -22.94 -10.77 2.45
CA SER A 421 -23.60 -11.24 3.67
C SER A 421 -25.13 -11.03 3.67
N ALA A 422 -25.71 -10.46 2.60
CA ALA A 422 -27.13 -10.08 2.56
C ALA A 422 -28.06 -11.29 2.45
N LEU A 423 -27.70 -12.29 1.62
CA LEU A 423 -28.44 -13.54 1.47
C LEU A 423 -28.09 -14.52 2.60
N ARG A 424 -29.11 -15.04 3.27
CA ARG A 424 -29.00 -15.81 4.51
C ARG A 424 -29.83 -17.07 4.47
N VAL A 425 -29.45 -18.02 5.30
CA VAL A 425 -30.20 -19.26 5.53
C VAL A 425 -30.47 -19.37 7.03
N VAL A 426 -31.73 -19.65 7.40
CA VAL A 426 -32.12 -19.97 8.77
C VAL A 426 -31.49 -21.29 9.17
N ASP A 427 -30.86 -21.32 10.34
CA ASP A 427 -30.22 -22.53 10.88
C ASP A 427 -31.12 -23.12 11.99
N PRO A 428 -31.97 -24.10 11.68
CA PRO A 428 -32.90 -24.68 12.66
C PRO A 428 -32.18 -25.47 13.76
N SER A 429 -30.92 -25.85 13.55
CA SER A 429 -30.12 -26.60 14.53
C SER A 429 -29.64 -25.73 15.71
N ARG A 430 -29.73 -24.40 15.58
CA ARG A 430 -29.27 -23.47 16.61
C ARG A 430 -30.46 -22.84 17.34
N PRO A 431 -30.39 -22.70 18.68
CA PRO A 431 -31.45 -22.05 19.43
C PRO A 431 -31.67 -20.61 18.95
N ALA A 432 -32.93 -20.19 18.96
CA ALA A 432 -33.30 -18.81 18.63
C ALA A 432 -32.55 -17.81 19.52
N LYS A 433 -32.42 -16.58 19.03
CA LYS A 433 -31.88 -15.48 19.84
C LYS A 433 -32.80 -15.20 21.03
N ARG A 434 -32.27 -14.50 22.05
CA ARG A 434 -33.03 -14.08 23.24
C ARG A 434 -34.31 -13.31 22.92
N ASN A 435 -34.37 -12.62 21.79
CA ASN A 435 -35.55 -11.90 21.30
C ASN A 435 -36.47 -12.74 20.40
N GLY A 436 -36.36 -14.08 20.43
CA GLY A 436 -37.18 -15.00 19.62
C GLY A 436 -36.77 -15.09 18.14
N ALA A 437 -35.87 -14.24 17.65
CA ALA A 437 -35.49 -14.23 16.25
C ALA A 437 -34.63 -15.47 15.87
N PRO A 438 -34.88 -16.11 14.72
CA PRO A 438 -34.11 -17.26 14.28
C PRO A 438 -32.64 -16.90 14.04
N ARG A 439 -31.74 -17.82 14.38
CA ARG A 439 -30.33 -17.67 14.01
C ARG A 439 -30.18 -17.95 12.53
N THR A 440 -29.37 -17.13 11.86
CA THR A 440 -29.09 -17.28 10.43
C THR A 440 -27.59 -17.35 10.18
N ARG A 441 -27.20 -18.10 9.16
CA ARG A 441 -25.85 -18.08 8.59
C ARG A 441 -25.86 -17.49 7.18
N VAL A 442 -24.67 -17.21 6.65
CA VAL A 442 -24.52 -16.75 5.26
C VAL A 442 -24.92 -17.89 4.32
N TRP A 443 -25.59 -17.54 3.23
CA TRP A 443 -25.91 -18.46 2.14
C TRP A 443 -24.63 -18.80 1.35
N THR A 444 -24.50 -20.06 0.95
CA THR A 444 -23.37 -20.59 0.18
C THR A 444 -23.88 -21.31 -1.08
N VAL A 445 -23.00 -21.59 -2.04
CA VAL A 445 -23.38 -22.35 -3.25
C VAL A 445 -23.91 -23.76 -2.94
N ALA A 446 -23.59 -24.33 -1.77
CA ALA A 446 -24.16 -25.60 -1.31
C ALA A 446 -25.66 -25.50 -0.97
N ASP A 447 -26.15 -24.30 -0.65
CA ASP A 447 -27.57 -24.04 -0.35
C ASP A 447 -28.40 -23.80 -1.62
N LYS A 448 -27.78 -23.85 -2.80
CA LYS A 448 -28.41 -23.51 -4.08
C LYS A 448 -29.60 -24.41 -4.43
N GLU A 449 -29.58 -25.66 -4.00
CA GLU A 449 -30.64 -26.65 -4.23
C GLU A 449 -31.36 -27.05 -2.93
N GLY A 450 -30.93 -26.51 -1.79
CA GLY A 450 -31.54 -26.77 -0.49
C GLY A 450 -32.94 -26.16 -0.33
N ASP A 451 -33.51 -26.34 0.87
CA ASP A 451 -34.83 -25.83 1.23
C ASP A 451 -34.89 -24.29 1.11
N ALA A 452 -35.63 -23.84 0.10
CA ALA A 452 -35.78 -22.42 -0.21
C ALA A 452 -36.61 -21.68 0.84
N THR A 453 -37.45 -22.36 1.63
CA THR A 453 -38.27 -21.75 2.68
C THR A 453 -37.43 -21.23 3.83
N LEU A 454 -36.20 -21.71 4.00
CA LEU A 454 -35.24 -21.25 5.01
C LEU A 454 -34.43 -20.02 4.57
N VAL A 455 -34.50 -19.64 3.28
CA VAL A 455 -33.74 -18.53 2.74
C VAL A 455 -34.35 -17.19 3.16
N ARG A 456 -33.51 -16.26 3.59
CA ARG A 456 -33.91 -14.89 3.99
C ARG A 456 -32.93 -13.88 3.39
N VAL A 457 -33.41 -12.66 3.13
CA VAL A 457 -32.58 -11.56 2.65
C VAL A 457 -32.60 -10.45 3.70
N SER A 458 -31.41 -9.98 4.09
CA SER A 458 -31.27 -8.91 5.07
C SER A 458 -31.34 -7.53 4.40
N LYS A 459 -32.50 -6.86 4.52
CA LYS A 459 -32.70 -5.49 4.01
C LYS A 459 -31.69 -4.50 4.57
N ALA A 460 -31.36 -4.60 5.86
CA ALA A 460 -30.36 -3.73 6.49
C ALA A 460 -28.97 -3.86 5.85
N ARG A 461 -28.55 -5.08 5.48
CA ARG A 461 -27.26 -5.28 4.79
C ARG A 461 -27.29 -4.81 3.35
N LEU A 462 -28.43 -4.94 2.66
CA LEU A 462 -28.61 -4.35 1.32
C LEU A 462 -28.55 -2.83 1.38
N PHE A 463 -29.20 -2.21 2.37
CA PHE A 463 -29.21 -0.78 2.58
C PHE A 463 -27.81 -0.23 2.84
N TRP A 464 -27.16 -0.71 3.90
CA TRP A 464 -25.82 -0.23 4.24
C TRP A 464 -24.79 -0.65 3.19
N GLY A 465 -24.92 -1.85 2.61
CA GLY A 465 -24.08 -2.28 1.50
C GLY A 465 -24.17 -1.33 0.30
N SER A 466 -25.37 -0.90 -0.07
CA SER A 466 -25.58 0.05 -1.18
C SER A 466 -25.09 1.45 -0.84
N PHE A 467 -25.32 1.91 0.40
CA PHE A 467 -24.78 3.18 0.92
C PHE A 467 -23.26 3.24 0.76
N PHE A 468 -22.54 2.24 1.26
CA PHE A 468 -21.08 2.21 1.16
C PHE A 468 -20.60 2.08 -0.30
N MET A 469 -21.28 1.30 -1.15
CA MET A 469 -20.90 1.19 -2.55
C MET A 469 -21.10 2.50 -3.33
N ILE A 470 -22.16 3.27 -3.08
CA ILE A 470 -22.36 4.53 -3.79
C ILE A 470 -21.45 5.66 -3.29
N CYS A 471 -21.05 5.62 -2.00
CA CYS A 471 -20.08 6.55 -1.43
C CYS A 471 -18.74 6.56 -2.18
N LEU A 472 -18.43 5.52 -2.97
CA LEU A 472 -17.26 5.48 -3.86
C LEU A 472 -17.18 6.70 -4.78
N LEU A 473 -18.31 7.23 -5.26
CA LEU A 473 -18.36 8.42 -6.11
C LEU A 473 -17.81 9.67 -5.41
N GLY A 474 -18.01 9.80 -4.10
CA GLY A 474 -17.50 10.92 -3.32
C GLY A 474 -16.18 10.62 -2.61
N CYS A 475 -15.56 9.48 -2.88
CA CYS A 475 -14.20 9.14 -2.42
C CYS A 475 -13.23 9.10 -3.61
N ARG A 476 -13.43 8.14 -4.52
CA ARG A 476 -12.60 7.85 -5.70
C ARG A 476 -13.53 7.33 -6.80
N PRO A 477 -14.06 8.22 -7.68
CA PRO A 477 -15.07 7.84 -8.67
C PRO A 477 -14.73 6.61 -9.52
N PRO A 478 -13.49 6.40 -10.00
CA PRO A 478 -13.14 5.19 -10.76
C PRO A 478 -13.49 3.86 -10.07
N LEU A 479 -13.42 3.80 -8.74
CA LEU A 479 -13.73 2.59 -7.98
C LEU A 479 -15.24 2.27 -7.96
N VAL A 480 -16.13 3.19 -8.33
CA VAL A 480 -17.58 2.90 -8.43
C VAL A 480 -17.88 1.76 -9.40
N ALA A 481 -17.01 1.53 -10.38
CA ALA A 481 -17.12 0.43 -11.33
C ALA A 481 -17.11 -0.96 -10.64
N LEU A 482 -16.65 -1.06 -9.38
CA LEU A 482 -16.77 -2.28 -8.55
C LEU A 482 -18.23 -2.69 -8.29
N CYS A 483 -19.19 -1.78 -8.47
CA CYS A 483 -20.62 -2.11 -8.44
C CYS A 483 -21.01 -3.20 -9.46
N VAL A 484 -20.19 -3.45 -10.50
CA VAL A 484 -20.39 -4.58 -11.42
C VAL A 484 -20.45 -5.93 -10.68
N LEU A 485 -19.74 -6.06 -9.56
CA LEU A 485 -19.74 -7.27 -8.72
C LEU A 485 -21.09 -7.52 -8.04
N LEU A 486 -21.95 -6.51 -7.94
CA LEU A 486 -23.28 -6.63 -7.34
C LEU A 486 -24.25 -7.36 -8.29
N ILE A 487 -24.04 -7.28 -9.61
CA ILE A 487 -24.90 -7.90 -10.64
C ILE A 487 -25.12 -9.40 -10.38
N PRO A 488 -24.08 -10.26 -10.27
CA PRO A 488 -24.27 -11.68 -9.98
C PRO A 488 -24.92 -11.94 -8.60
N MET A 489 -24.67 -11.06 -7.62
CA MET A 489 -25.29 -11.16 -6.29
C MET A 489 -26.79 -10.86 -6.35
N VAL A 490 -27.20 -9.81 -7.05
CA VAL A 490 -28.61 -9.45 -7.30
C VAL A 490 -29.32 -10.57 -8.03
N ILE A 491 -28.73 -11.12 -9.11
CA ILE A 491 -29.29 -12.27 -9.83
C ILE A 491 -29.52 -13.46 -8.88
N THR A 492 -28.55 -13.74 -8.01
CA THR A 492 -28.66 -14.84 -7.03
C THR A 492 -29.77 -14.59 -6.03
N ILE A 493 -29.87 -13.36 -5.49
CA ILE A 493 -30.94 -12.96 -4.58
C ILE A 493 -32.30 -13.13 -5.24
N CYS A 494 -32.51 -12.58 -6.45
CA CYS A 494 -33.76 -12.71 -7.19
C CYS A 494 -34.14 -14.17 -7.43
N LYS A 495 -33.20 -15.02 -7.86
CA LYS A 495 -33.44 -16.45 -8.07
C LYS A 495 -33.87 -17.16 -6.80
N GLN A 496 -33.18 -16.93 -5.68
CA GLN A 496 -33.51 -17.60 -4.42
C GLN A 496 -34.80 -17.08 -3.79
N THR A 497 -35.11 -15.79 -3.94
CA THR A 497 -36.40 -15.22 -3.52
C THR A 497 -37.55 -15.80 -4.34
N ASN A 498 -37.40 -15.95 -5.65
CA ASN A 498 -38.41 -16.59 -6.50
C ASN A 498 -38.62 -18.06 -6.13
N ARG A 499 -37.55 -18.82 -5.86
CA ARG A 499 -37.65 -20.20 -5.38
C ARG A 499 -38.40 -20.29 -4.04
N ARG A 500 -38.11 -19.38 -3.10
CA ARG A 500 -38.79 -19.31 -1.82
C ARG A 500 -40.28 -19.00 -1.98
N ALA A 501 -40.62 -18.02 -2.81
CA ALA A 501 -42.00 -17.67 -3.10
C ALA A 501 -42.77 -18.86 -3.67
N ALA A 502 -42.18 -19.56 -4.65
CA ALA A 502 -42.77 -20.77 -5.25
C ALA A 502 -42.99 -21.89 -4.23
N ALA A 503 -42.00 -22.14 -3.36
CA ALA A 503 -42.11 -23.15 -2.30
C ALA A 503 -43.23 -22.82 -1.29
N MET A 504 -43.35 -21.56 -0.86
CA MET A 504 -44.40 -21.14 0.08
C MET A 504 -45.81 -21.19 -0.53
N THR A 505 -45.94 -20.99 -1.86
CA THR A 505 -47.22 -21.09 -2.55
C THR A 505 -47.67 -22.53 -2.82
N ALA A 506 -46.74 -23.49 -2.88
CA ALA A 506 -47.08 -24.90 -3.04
C ALA A 506 -47.79 -25.48 -1.79
N ASP A 507 -47.53 -24.90 -0.61
CA ASP A 507 -48.09 -25.33 0.68
C ASP A 507 -49.40 -24.60 1.08
N SER A 508 -49.98 -23.72 0.24
CA SER A 508 -51.19 -22.93 0.59
C SER A 508 -52.36 -23.10 -0.41
N PRO A 509 -53.63 -23.25 0.05
CA PRO A 509 -54.80 -23.38 -0.82
C PRO A 509 -55.15 -22.08 -1.58
N ALA A 510 -55.79 -22.25 -2.74
CA ALA A 510 -55.62 -21.45 -3.95
C ALA A 510 -56.32 -20.06 -4.06
N THR A 511 -56.59 -19.32 -2.98
CA THR A 511 -57.55 -18.18 -3.07
C THR A 511 -57.01 -16.75 -3.08
N HIS A 512 -55.72 -16.46 -3.00
CA HIS A 512 -55.21 -15.11 -3.34
C HIS A 512 -53.80 -15.15 -3.93
N ARG A 513 -53.73 -15.34 -5.25
CA ARG A 513 -52.48 -15.35 -6.04
C ARG A 513 -51.97 -13.93 -6.30
N THR A 514 -51.44 -13.26 -5.28
CA THR A 514 -50.37 -12.28 -5.55
C THR A 514 -49.06 -13.04 -5.71
N PRO A 515 -48.18 -12.72 -6.68
CA PRO A 515 -46.92 -13.44 -6.81
C PRO A 515 -46.09 -13.18 -5.55
N ALA A 516 -45.96 -14.19 -4.69
CA ALA A 516 -45.37 -14.14 -3.35
C ALA A 516 -43.87 -13.72 -3.30
N GLY A 517 -43.31 -13.24 -4.41
CA GLY A 517 -41.97 -12.66 -4.50
C GLY A 517 -41.94 -11.16 -4.85
N LEU A 518 -42.99 -10.58 -5.44
CA LEU A 518 -42.92 -9.21 -5.98
C LEU A 518 -42.80 -8.15 -4.88
N ARG A 519 -43.58 -8.27 -3.79
CA ARG A 519 -43.51 -7.36 -2.63
C ARG A 519 -42.15 -7.42 -1.94
N ASP A 520 -41.58 -8.62 -1.83
CA ASP A 520 -40.25 -8.82 -1.23
C ASP A 520 -39.15 -8.22 -2.11
N ILE A 521 -39.21 -8.45 -3.42
CA ILE A 521 -38.28 -7.88 -4.41
C ILE A 521 -38.36 -6.35 -4.39
N LEU A 522 -39.56 -5.77 -4.43
CA LEU A 522 -39.73 -4.31 -4.32
C LEU A 522 -39.12 -3.78 -3.02
N GLY A 523 -39.33 -4.48 -1.90
CA GLY A 523 -38.70 -4.15 -0.63
C GLY A 523 -37.17 -4.22 -0.65
N TYR A 524 -36.57 -5.09 -1.47
CA TYR A 524 -35.11 -5.16 -1.64
C TYR A 524 -34.59 -4.07 -2.58
N VAL A 525 -35.32 -3.77 -3.65
CA VAL A 525 -35.01 -2.67 -4.57
C VAL A 525 -35.03 -1.35 -3.81
N LEU A 526 -36.08 -1.07 -3.03
CA LEU A 526 -36.16 0.12 -2.19
C LEU A 526 -35.03 0.18 -1.16
N ALA A 527 -34.69 -0.95 -0.54
CA ALA A 527 -33.57 -1.01 0.40
C ALA A 527 -32.23 -0.61 -0.26
N CYS A 528 -32.03 -0.87 -1.56
CA CYS A 528 -30.83 -0.47 -2.28
C CYS A 528 -30.94 0.96 -2.85
N ALA A 529 -32.11 1.33 -3.39
CA ALA A 529 -32.32 2.57 -4.12
C ALA A 529 -32.33 3.80 -3.19
N ILE A 530 -32.92 3.70 -2.00
CA ILE A 530 -32.99 4.81 -1.04
C ILE A 530 -31.59 5.35 -0.67
N PRO A 531 -30.63 4.54 -0.19
CA PRO A 531 -29.31 5.06 0.16
C PRO A 531 -28.55 5.57 -1.06
N VAL A 532 -28.75 4.97 -2.23
CA VAL A 532 -28.18 5.46 -3.50
C VAL A 532 -28.69 6.86 -3.83
N ALA A 533 -30.01 7.07 -3.79
CA ALA A 533 -30.63 8.35 -4.07
C ALA A 533 -30.19 9.44 -3.07
N VAL A 534 -30.10 9.10 -1.78
CA VAL A 534 -29.65 10.03 -0.73
C VAL A 534 -28.21 10.50 -0.98
N VAL A 535 -27.29 9.59 -1.27
CA VAL A 535 -25.89 9.96 -1.52
C VAL A 535 -25.74 10.73 -2.83
N LEU A 536 -26.40 10.31 -3.90
CA LEU A 536 -26.35 11.03 -5.18
C LEU A 536 -26.94 12.44 -5.07
N ALA A 537 -28.06 12.60 -4.34
CA ALA A 537 -28.65 13.91 -4.08
C ALA A 537 -27.71 14.79 -3.24
N GLY A 538 -27.07 14.22 -2.21
CA GLY A 538 -26.09 14.94 -1.39
C GLY A 538 -24.86 15.41 -2.19
N LEU A 539 -24.30 14.53 -3.03
CA LEU A 539 -23.17 14.88 -3.90
C LEU A 539 -23.56 15.91 -4.97
N GLY A 540 -24.73 15.75 -5.59
CA GLY A 540 -25.25 16.72 -6.55
C GLY A 540 -25.52 18.08 -5.91
N PHE A 541 -26.06 18.11 -4.69
CA PHE A 541 -26.23 19.35 -3.93
C PHE A 541 -24.87 20.00 -3.60
N TRP A 542 -23.89 19.23 -3.16
CA TRP A 542 -22.53 19.71 -2.90
C TRP A 542 -21.89 20.35 -4.14
N ASN A 543 -22.05 19.74 -5.30
CA ASN A 543 -21.59 20.30 -6.57
C ASN A 543 -22.35 21.57 -6.96
N TYR A 544 -23.67 21.58 -6.79
CA TYR A 544 -24.50 22.75 -7.08
C TYR A 544 -24.09 23.96 -6.24
N VAL A 545 -23.80 23.77 -4.95
CA VAL A 545 -23.35 24.87 -4.07
C VAL A 545 -21.98 25.41 -4.48
N ARG A 546 -21.07 24.56 -4.98
CA ARG A 546 -19.72 25.00 -5.41
C ARG A 546 -19.72 25.66 -6.79
N PHE A 547 -20.44 25.07 -7.75
CA PHE A 547 -20.26 25.36 -9.17
C PHE A 547 -21.55 25.80 -9.89
N GLY A 548 -22.69 25.81 -9.18
CA GLY A 548 -24.00 26.18 -9.76
C GLY A 548 -24.68 25.06 -10.55
N SER A 549 -24.09 23.87 -10.66
CA SER A 549 -24.66 22.71 -11.34
C SER A 549 -24.40 21.42 -10.55
N PRO A 550 -25.39 20.51 -10.42
CA PRO A 550 -25.19 19.24 -9.74
C PRO A 550 -24.26 18.27 -10.49
N LEU A 551 -23.99 18.53 -11.77
CA LEU A 551 -23.15 17.71 -12.64
C LEU A 551 -21.81 18.36 -12.97
N ASP A 552 -21.54 19.55 -12.43
CA ASP A 552 -20.21 20.16 -12.52
C ASP A 552 -19.37 19.69 -11.33
N PHE A 553 -18.20 19.11 -11.61
CA PHE A 553 -17.28 18.57 -10.61
C PHE A 553 -16.08 19.49 -10.36
N GLY A 554 -15.96 20.59 -11.12
CA GLY A 554 -14.89 21.56 -11.02
C GLY A 554 -13.56 21.16 -11.67
N ASN A 555 -13.55 20.09 -12.48
CA ASN A 555 -12.33 19.60 -13.15
C ASN A 555 -11.71 20.69 -14.04
N ASP A 556 -12.54 21.43 -14.78
CA ASP A 556 -12.10 22.42 -15.75
C ASP A 556 -11.45 23.66 -15.09
N TYR A 557 -11.66 23.85 -13.78
CA TYR A 557 -11.13 24.98 -13.02
C TYR A 557 -9.95 24.59 -12.11
N GLN A 558 -9.38 23.40 -12.29
CA GLN A 558 -8.28 22.90 -11.46
C GLN A 558 -6.93 23.50 -11.84
N LEU A 559 -6.22 24.03 -10.83
CA LEU A 559 -4.86 24.54 -10.94
C LEU A 559 -3.84 23.39 -10.87
N THR A 560 -3.78 22.57 -11.91
CA THR A 560 -2.91 21.36 -11.97
C THR A 560 -1.71 21.53 -12.92
N VAL A 561 -1.04 20.44 -13.30
CA VAL A 561 0.13 20.45 -14.20
C VAL A 561 -0.15 20.92 -15.63
N VAL A 562 -1.41 20.90 -16.05
CA VAL A 562 -1.87 21.29 -17.39
C VAL A 562 -3.15 22.10 -17.29
N ASP A 563 -3.40 22.93 -18.30
CA ASP A 563 -4.73 23.55 -18.50
C ASP A 563 -5.69 22.49 -19.03
N LEU A 564 -6.60 22.01 -18.17
CA LEU A 564 -7.56 20.95 -18.53
C LEU A 564 -8.58 21.40 -19.58
N ASN A 565 -8.73 22.70 -19.84
CA ASN A 565 -9.60 23.20 -20.91
C ASN A 565 -8.99 23.00 -22.30
N ASN A 566 -7.65 22.96 -22.38
CA ASN A 566 -6.91 22.94 -23.64
C ASN A 566 -6.08 21.66 -23.84
N TYR A 567 -5.78 20.94 -22.75
CA TYR A 567 -4.99 19.73 -22.78
C TYR A 567 -5.77 18.54 -23.35
N HIS A 568 -5.13 17.81 -24.26
CA HIS A 568 -5.67 16.60 -24.88
C HIS A 568 -4.67 15.46 -24.67
N GLU A 569 -5.15 14.31 -24.18
CA GLU A 569 -4.25 13.20 -23.86
C GLU A 569 -3.69 12.53 -25.11
N PRO A 570 -2.36 12.35 -25.20
CA PRO A 570 -1.71 11.70 -26.34
C PRO A 570 -2.11 10.22 -26.44
N LEU A 571 -2.55 9.79 -27.62
CA LEU A 571 -2.93 8.39 -27.88
C LEU A 571 -1.74 7.49 -28.22
N ASP A 572 -0.61 8.07 -28.65
CA ASP A 572 0.60 7.34 -29.04
C ASP A 572 1.26 6.62 -27.85
N VAL A 573 1.14 7.16 -26.64
CA VAL A 573 1.69 6.55 -25.40
C VAL A 573 0.73 5.56 -24.74
N PHE A 574 -0.51 5.45 -25.21
CA PHE A 574 -1.53 4.59 -24.59
C PHE A 574 -1.06 3.14 -24.44
N VAL A 575 -0.48 2.58 -25.50
CA VAL A 575 -0.01 1.18 -25.51
C VAL A 575 1.20 1.01 -24.58
N GLU A 576 2.10 2.00 -24.51
CA GLU A 576 3.25 1.99 -23.60
C GLU A 576 2.80 1.93 -22.15
N ILE A 577 1.85 2.78 -21.77
CA ILE A 577 1.30 2.85 -20.41
C ILE A 577 0.58 1.54 -20.04
N VAL A 578 -0.27 1.00 -20.93
CA VAL A 578 -0.93 -0.30 -20.72
C VAL A 578 0.10 -1.41 -20.53
N PHE A 579 1.16 -1.42 -21.36
CA PHE A 579 2.24 -2.41 -21.25
C PHE A 579 2.99 -2.26 -19.93
N TYR A 580 3.34 -1.05 -19.51
CA TYR A 580 4.03 -0.81 -18.24
C TYR A 580 3.19 -1.22 -17.03
N TYR A 581 1.88 -0.96 -17.04
CA TYR A 581 1.00 -1.41 -15.97
C TYR A 581 0.96 -2.92 -15.81
N LEU A 582 0.94 -3.68 -16.91
CA LEU A 582 0.79 -5.14 -16.88
C LEU A 582 2.12 -5.89 -16.79
N PHE A 583 3.11 -5.48 -17.58
CA PHE A 583 4.26 -6.30 -17.96
C PHE A 583 5.63 -5.68 -17.67
N LEU A 584 5.71 -4.49 -17.07
CA LEU A 584 7.01 -3.90 -16.73
C LEU A 584 7.85 -4.89 -15.88
N PRO A 585 9.06 -5.30 -16.33
CA PRO A 585 9.88 -6.24 -15.59
C PRO A 585 10.46 -5.61 -14.33
N LEU A 586 10.82 -6.46 -13.36
CA LEU A 586 11.59 -6.01 -12.19
C LEU A 586 13.02 -5.66 -12.60
N LYS A 587 13.55 -4.55 -12.10
CA LYS A 587 14.96 -4.19 -12.24
C LYS A 587 15.69 -4.50 -10.93
N PHE A 588 16.53 -5.52 -10.96
CA PHE A 588 17.34 -5.93 -9.81
C PHE A 588 18.62 -5.09 -9.68
N THR A 589 19.06 -4.88 -8.45
CA THR A 589 20.28 -4.15 -8.10
C THR A 589 21.13 -4.97 -7.13
N ASN A 590 22.44 -4.69 -7.09
CA ASN A 590 23.35 -5.33 -6.12
C ASN A 590 23.28 -4.67 -4.74
N GLU A 591 22.49 -3.61 -4.58
CA GLU A 591 22.36 -2.87 -3.33
C GLU A 591 20.94 -2.95 -2.81
N PHE A 592 20.80 -3.02 -1.48
CA PHE A 592 19.50 -2.96 -0.81
C PHE A 592 18.68 -1.76 -1.30
N PRO A 593 17.39 -1.95 -1.66
CA PRO A 593 16.55 -3.14 -1.41
C PRO A 593 16.56 -4.24 -2.48
N PHE A 594 17.60 -4.30 -3.30
CA PHE A 594 17.85 -5.27 -4.39
C PHE A 594 16.91 -5.14 -5.59
N ILE A 595 15.99 -4.18 -5.54
CA ILE A 595 15.10 -3.80 -6.62
C ILE A 595 15.04 -2.27 -6.69
N THR A 596 14.80 -1.74 -7.89
CA THR A 596 14.64 -0.30 -8.12
C THR A 596 13.54 -0.06 -9.16
N SER A 597 13.01 1.16 -9.24
CA SER A 597 12.12 1.50 -10.36
C SER A 597 12.89 1.45 -11.69
N PRO A 598 12.45 0.65 -12.67
CA PRO A 598 12.93 0.75 -14.05
C PRO A 598 12.60 2.13 -14.64
N GLN A 599 13.30 2.50 -15.71
CA GLN A 599 12.96 3.69 -16.47
C GLN A 599 11.72 3.41 -17.33
N THR A 600 10.72 4.28 -17.25
CA THR A 600 9.45 4.20 -17.97
C THR A 600 9.25 5.47 -18.80
N ALA A 601 10.16 5.69 -19.74
CA ALA A 601 10.08 6.85 -20.64
C ALA A 601 8.86 6.70 -21.56
N LEU A 602 8.11 7.78 -21.74
CA LEU A 602 6.97 7.84 -22.64
C LEU A 602 7.36 8.60 -23.92
N SER A 603 6.84 8.17 -25.07
CA SER A 603 7.11 8.80 -26.37
C SER A 603 6.60 10.26 -26.45
N SER A 604 5.44 10.53 -25.85
CA SER A 604 4.88 11.86 -25.64
C SER A 604 4.68 12.13 -24.15
N TRP A 605 4.68 13.41 -23.77
CA TRP A 605 4.47 13.77 -22.37
C TRP A 605 3.05 13.41 -21.93
N GLN A 606 2.94 12.68 -20.81
CA GLN A 606 1.72 12.47 -20.05
C GLN A 606 2.10 12.31 -18.59
N CYS A 607 1.17 12.57 -17.66
CA CYS A 607 1.40 12.39 -16.23
C CYS A 607 1.93 10.97 -15.93
N TYR A 608 3.11 10.87 -15.34
CA TYR A 608 3.69 9.60 -14.92
C TYR A 608 4.45 9.71 -13.59
N GLU A 609 4.44 8.61 -12.86
CA GLU A 609 5.25 8.38 -11.66
C GLU A 609 6.05 7.07 -11.84
N PRO A 610 7.27 6.99 -11.27
CA PRO A 610 8.03 5.75 -11.27
C PRO A 610 7.25 4.59 -10.65
N ILE A 611 7.26 3.42 -11.29
CA ILE A 611 6.64 2.19 -10.79
C ILE A 611 7.66 1.06 -10.71
N ILE A 612 7.58 0.23 -9.67
CA ILE A 612 8.57 -0.84 -9.39
C ILE A 612 8.51 -1.97 -10.43
N GLY A 613 7.31 -2.33 -10.87
CA GLY A 613 7.08 -3.43 -11.80
C GLY A 613 5.61 -3.54 -12.20
N GLY A 614 5.35 -4.23 -13.30
CA GLY A 614 4.02 -4.52 -13.81
C GLY A 614 3.28 -5.49 -12.89
N MET A 615 1.96 -5.55 -13.03
CA MET A 615 1.12 -6.37 -12.17
C MET A 615 1.53 -7.85 -12.13
N PHE A 616 1.87 -8.44 -13.28
CA PHE A 616 2.27 -9.85 -13.35
C PHE A 616 3.65 -10.11 -12.73
N ALA A 617 4.54 -9.13 -12.75
CA ALA A 617 5.86 -9.23 -12.13
C ALA A 617 5.76 -9.10 -10.61
N MET A 618 4.97 -8.12 -10.13
CA MET A 618 4.76 -7.87 -8.69
C MET A 618 3.90 -8.95 -8.02
N THR A 619 2.96 -9.55 -8.76
CA THR A 619 2.07 -10.61 -8.24
C THR A 619 1.93 -11.73 -9.25
N PRO A 620 2.88 -12.70 -9.29
CA PRO A 620 2.90 -13.78 -10.27
C PRO A 620 1.62 -14.64 -10.29
N LEU A 621 0.93 -14.75 -9.15
CA LEU A 621 -0.35 -15.47 -9.04
C LEU A 621 -1.46 -14.89 -9.94
N LEU A 622 -1.35 -13.64 -10.38
CA LEU A 622 -2.34 -13.06 -11.30
C LEU A 622 -2.40 -13.80 -12.62
N VAL A 623 -1.31 -14.46 -13.07
CA VAL A 623 -1.30 -15.26 -14.32
C VAL A 623 -2.42 -16.30 -14.38
N LEU A 624 -2.94 -16.72 -13.22
CA LEU A 624 -4.08 -17.62 -13.11
C LEU A 624 -5.33 -17.11 -13.84
N LEU A 625 -5.47 -15.80 -14.07
CA LEU A 625 -6.60 -15.28 -14.83
C LEU A 625 -6.68 -15.92 -16.22
N VAL A 626 -5.56 -16.20 -16.88
CA VAL A 626 -5.54 -16.77 -18.25
C VAL A 626 -6.27 -18.11 -18.33
N ALA A 627 -6.34 -18.85 -17.21
CA ALA A 627 -6.99 -20.15 -17.17
C ALA A 627 -8.52 -20.10 -17.03
N PHE A 628 -9.11 -18.96 -16.64
CA PHE A 628 -10.54 -18.89 -16.32
C PHE A 628 -11.48 -19.33 -17.47
N PRO A 629 -11.24 -19.00 -18.76
CA PRO A 629 -12.16 -19.37 -19.84
C PRO A 629 -12.28 -20.88 -20.01
N PHE A 630 -11.21 -21.63 -19.74
CA PHE A 630 -11.14 -23.09 -19.84
C PHE A 630 -11.84 -23.81 -18.67
N LEU A 631 -12.23 -23.09 -17.62
CA LEU A 631 -12.83 -23.64 -16.40
C LEU A 631 -14.34 -23.41 -16.32
N LYS A 632 -15.01 -23.13 -17.44
CA LYS A 632 -16.46 -22.80 -17.54
C LYS A 632 -17.35 -23.65 -16.64
N ARG A 633 -17.26 -24.99 -16.72
CA ARG A 633 -18.12 -25.89 -15.93
C ARG A 633 -17.89 -25.70 -14.43
N ARG A 634 -16.63 -25.71 -13.99
CA ARG A 634 -16.26 -25.55 -12.59
C ARG A 634 -16.63 -24.17 -12.05
N LEU A 635 -16.40 -23.12 -12.83
CA LEU A 635 -16.79 -21.76 -12.46
C LEU A 635 -18.32 -21.62 -12.35
N LYS A 636 -19.11 -22.31 -13.18
CA LYS A 636 -20.57 -22.34 -13.02
C LYS A 636 -21.03 -23.09 -11.76
N GLU A 637 -20.36 -24.18 -11.39
CA GLU A 637 -20.62 -24.92 -10.14
C GLU A 637 -20.41 -24.02 -8.91
N HIS A 638 -19.43 -23.10 -8.98
CA HIS A 638 -19.10 -22.17 -7.90
C HIS A 638 -19.68 -20.75 -8.10
N ASP A 639 -20.67 -20.56 -8.98
CA ASP A 639 -21.31 -19.26 -9.30
C ASP A 639 -20.33 -18.12 -9.68
N GLY A 640 -19.17 -18.47 -10.24
CA GLY A 640 -18.11 -17.53 -10.61
C GLY A 640 -18.03 -17.18 -12.10
N TRP A 641 -18.69 -17.94 -12.99
CA TRP A 641 -18.52 -17.77 -14.45
C TRP A 641 -18.90 -16.37 -14.95
N LEU A 642 -20.09 -15.89 -14.58
CA LEU A 642 -20.55 -14.54 -14.96
C LEU A 642 -19.67 -13.47 -14.33
N THR A 643 -19.34 -13.62 -13.04
CA THR A 643 -18.48 -12.69 -12.31
C THR A 643 -17.12 -12.53 -12.98
N CYS A 644 -16.50 -13.63 -13.45
CA CYS A 644 -15.20 -13.56 -14.11
C CYS A 644 -15.25 -12.77 -15.43
N TRP A 645 -16.30 -12.95 -16.25
CA TRP A 645 -16.46 -12.19 -17.49
C TRP A 645 -16.76 -10.72 -17.27
N LEU A 646 -17.61 -10.41 -16.28
CA LEU A 646 -17.87 -9.02 -15.88
C LEU A 646 -16.59 -8.35 -15.39
N CYS A 647 -15.83 -9.01 -14.52
CA CYS A 647 -14.53 -8.53 -14.07
C CYS A 647 -13.54 -8.34 -15.23
N LEU A 648 -13.49 -9.26 -16.19
CA LEU A 648 -12.57 -9.12 -17.33
C LEU A 648 -12.94 -7.87 -18.15
N GLY A 649 -14.21 -7.73 -18.52
CA GLY A 649 -14.69 -6.59 -19.30
C GLY A 649 -14.46 -5.26 -18.58
N THR A 650 -14.88 -5.16 -17.32
CA THR A 650 -14.69 -3.94 -16.52
C THR A 650 -13.21 -3.68 -16.23
N GLY A 651 -12.41 -4.69 -15.93
CA GLY A 651 -10.98 -4.54 -15.67
C GLY A 651 -10.22 -4.02 -16.88
N LEU A 652 -10.51 -4.53 -18.09
CA LEU A 652 -9.91 -4.04 -19.33
C LEU A 652 -10.38 -2.62 -19.66
N LEU A 653 -11.67 -2.33 -19.48
CA LEU A 653 -12.21 -0.98 -19.66
C LEU A 653 -11.55 0.03 -18.71
N MET A 654 -11.42 -0.32 -17.43
CA MET A 654 -10.79 0.53 -16.43
C MET A 654 -9.30 0.70 -16.69
N LEU A 655 -8.59 -0.36 -17.10
CA LEU A 655 -7.19 -0.25 -17.50
C LEU A 655 -7.03 0.72 -18.67
N ALA A 656 -7.87 0.61 -19.70
CA ALA A 656 -7.85 1.53 -20.84
C ALA A 656 -8.18 2.96 -20.40
N PHE A 657 -9.26 3.15 -19.66
CA PHE A 657 -9.68 4.46 -19.17
C PHE A 657 -8.60 5.15 -18.34
N ILE A 658 -8.01 4.42 -17.38
CA ILE A 658 -6.96 4.96 -16.50
C ILE A 658 -5.66 5.21 -17.26
N SER A 659 -5.29 4.34 -18.20
CA SER A 659 -4.09 4.58 -19.02
C SER A 659 -4.25 5.81 -19.90
N TYR A 660 -5.45 6.02 -20.45
CA TYR A 660 -5.73 7.18 -21.29
C TYR A 660 -5.89 8.48 -20.50
N LYS A 661 -6.77 8.53 -19.49
CA LYS A 661 -7.08 9.75 -18.73
C LYS A 661 -6.18 10.00 -17.53
N GLY A 662 -5.68 8.94 -16.89
CA GLY A 662 -4.88 9.04 -15.67
C GLY A 662 -3.37 9.05 -15.90
N GLY A 663 -2.88 8.49 -17.00
CA GLY A 663 -1.45 8.30 -17.23
C GLY A 663 -0.87 7.09 -16.48
N LEU A 664 0.43 7.11 -16.18
CA LEU A 664 1.16 6.00 -15.56
C LEU A 664 1.52 6.30 -14.10
N LEU A 665 0.68 5.94 -13.13
CA LEU A 665 0.94 6.19 -11.71
C LEU A 665 0.82 4.91 -10.89
N TRP A 666 1.73 4.68 -9.95
CA TRP A 666 1.73 3.47 -9.14
C TRP A 666 0.40 3.27 -8.40
N ARG A 667 -0.12 4.35 -7.80
CA ARG A 667 -1.37 4.35 -7.04
C ARG A 667 -2.62 4.06 -7.89
N TYR A 668 -2.59 4.31 -9.20
CA TYR A 668 -3.75 4.12 -10.07
C TYR A 668 -3.98 2.66 -10.48
N LYS A 669 -3.00 1.77 -10.26
CA LYS A 669 -3.18 0.32 -10.53
C LYS A 669 -4.40 -0.27 -9.82
N ILE A 670 -4.71 0.24 -8.64
CA ILE A 670 -5.82 -0.24 -7.81
C ILE A 670 -7.18 -0.09 -8.49
N ASP A 671 -7.34 0.88 -9.39
CA ASP A 671 -8.60 1.19 -10.07
C ASP A 671 -9.03 0.09 -11.06
N PHE A 672 -8.09 -0.75 -11.53
CA PHE A 672 -8.38 -1.88 -12.42
C PHE A 672 -7.86 -3.24 -11.90
N ALA A 673 -6.94 -3.25 -10.93
CA ALA A 673 -6.32 -4.47 -10.47
C ALA A 673 -7.27 -5.42 -9.73
N LEU A 674 -8.23 -4.87 -8.97
CA LEU A 674 -9.18 -5.64 -8.17
C LEU A 674 -10.03 -6.61 -9.01
N TYR A 675 -10.37 -6.24 -10.25
CA TYR A 675 -11.13 -7.13 -11.13
C TYR A 675 -10.32 -8.37 -11.53
N MET A 676 -9.04 -8.19 -11.85
CA MET A 676 -8.13 -9.30 -12.19
C MET A 676 -7.91 -10.22 -10.99
N VAL A 677 -7.78 -9.64 -9.80
CA VAL A 677 -7.69 -10.39 -8.53
C VAL A 677 -8.91 -11.27 -8.31
N VAL A 678 -10.13 -10.78 -8.54
CA VAL A 678 -11.35 -11.59 -8.37
C VAL A 678 -11.36 -12.80 -9.30
N ILE A 679 -10.92 -12.65 -10.56
CA ILE A 679 -10.80 -13.77 -11.50
C ILE A 679 -9.76 -14.77 -11.00
N ALA A 680 -8.56 -14.28 -10.65
CA ALA A 680 -7.47 -15.11 -10.16
C ALA A 680 -7.84 -15.85 -8.86
N LEU A 681 -8.65 -15.24 -7.98
CA LEU A 681 -9.16 -15.87 -6.76
C LEU A 681 -10.04 -17.09 -7.06
N PHE A 682 -10.97 -16.99 -8.01
CA PHE A 682 -11.79 -18.15 -8.41
C PHE A 682 -10.91 -19.30 -8.93
N VAL A 683 -9.96 -18.99 -9.81
CA VAL A 683 -9.06 -20.00 -10.39
C VAL A 683 -8.14 -20.61 -9.32
N LEU A 684 -7.56 -19.79 -8.45
CA LEU A 684 -6.72 -20.22 -7.34
C LEU A 684 -7.46 -21.19 -6.42
N LEU A 685 -8.69 -20.86 -6.01
CA LEU A 685 -9.48 -21.70 -5.11
C LEU A 685 -9.90 -23.02 -5.76
N LEU A 686 -10.22 -23.01 -7.06
CA LEU A 686 -10.45 -24.23 -7.83
C LEU A 686 -9.20 -25.13 -7.88
N LEU A 687 -8.04 -24.52 -8.14
CA LEU A 687 -6.76 -25.20 -8.23
C LEU A 687 -6.35 -25.83 -6.88
N LEU A 688 -6.49 -25.09 -5.78
CA LEU A 688 -6.23 -25.58 -4.42
C LEU A 688 -7.21 -26.69 -4.02
N GLY A 689 -8.49 -26.55 -4.36
CA GLY A 689 -9.49 -27.59 -4.12
C GLY A 689 -9.19 -28.88 -4.91
N TRP A 690 -8.72 -28.75 -6.15
CA TRP A 690 -8.26 -29.88 -6.95
C TRP A 690 -7.02 -30.54 -6.34
N ALA A 691 -6.02 -29.75 -5.95
CA ALA A 691 -4.77 -30.26 -5.37
C ALA A 691 -5.04 -31.01 -4.06
N ARG A 692 -5.94 -30.51 -3.21
CA ARG A 692 -6.37 -31.18 -1.99
C ARG A 692 -7.04 -32.53 -2.24
N ARG A 693 -7.95 -32.62 -3.23
CA ARG A 693 -8.62 -33.89 -3.58
C ARG A 693 -7.65 -34.92 -4.19
N ASN A 694 -6.55 -34.47 -4.76
CA ASN A 694 -5.53 -35.30 -5.40
C ASN A 694 -4.27 -35.41 -4.55
N GLU A 695 -4.40 -35.27 -3.22
CA GLU A 695 -3.28 -35.37 -2.30
C GLU A 695 -2.54 -36.70 -2.51
N GLY A 696 -1.21 -36.63 -2.58
CA GLY A 696 -0.35 -37.79 -2.87
C GLY A 696 0.06 -37.94 -4.33
N ARG A 697 -0.60 -37.24 -5.27
CA ARG A 697 -0.13 -37.14 -6.66
C ARG A 697 1.02 -36.12 -6.77
N GLY A 698 2.01 -36.45 -7.60
CA GLY A 698 3.16 -35.56 -7.86
C GLY A 698 2.74 -34.19 -8.39
N ALA A 699 1.83 -34.16 -9.37
CA ALA A 699 1.32 -32.92 -9.95
C ALA A 699 0.61 -32.01 -8.93
N ALA A 700 -0.22 -32.57 -8.04
CA ALA A 700 -0.87 -31.82 -6.97
C ALA A 700 0.17 -31.22 -6.00
N THR A 701 1.20 -31.98 -5.67
CA THR A 701 2.31 -31.50 -4.81
C THR A 701 3.07 -30.35 -5.48
N ALA A 702 3.36 -30.47 -6.78
CA ALA A 702 4.03 -29.43 -7.55
C ALA A 702 3.21 -28.13 -7.60
N VAL A 703 1.91 -28.23 -7.88
CA VAL A 703 0.99 -27.09 -7.86
C VAL A 703 1.02 -26.35 -6.51
N MET A 704 0.96 -27.10 -5.40
CA MET A 704 1.00 -26.50 -4.07
C MET A 704 2.33 -25.78 -3.80
N TRP A 705 3.46 -26.32 -4.26
CA TRP A 705 4.75 -25.65 -4.18
C TRP A 705 4.82 -24.39 -5.03
N VAL A 706 4.34 -24.44 -6.28
CA VAL A 706 4.30 -23.27 -7.17
C VAL A 706 3.46 -22.15 -6.56
N VAL A 707 2.26 -22.47 -6.06
CA VAL A 707 1.42 -21.48 -5.37
C VAL A 707 2.12 -20.92 -4.14
N LEU A 708 2.74 -21.77 -3.32
CA LEU A 708 3.46 -21.30 -2.13
C LEU A 708 4.64 -20.39 -2.50
N ILE A 709 5.46 -20.76 -3.47
CA ILE A 709 6.60 -19.95 -3.91
C ILE A 709 6.12 -18.62 -4.49
N ALA A 710 5.12 -18.63 -5.39
CA ALA A 710 4.56 -17.40 -5.95
C ALA A 710 3.96 -16.49 -4.86
N THR A 711 3.35 -17.07 -3.83
CA THR A 711 2.83 -16.35 -2.65
C THR A 711 3.96 -15.69 -1.86
N LEU A 712 5.02 -16.43 -1.56
CA LEU A 712 6.18 -15.93 -0.81
C LEU A 712 6.93 -14.85 -1.58
N VAL A 713 7.07 -15.02 -2.91
CA VAL A 713 7.67 -14.01 -3.80
C VAL A 713 6.83 -12.74 -3.81
N ALA A 714 5.51 -12.83 -4.00
CA ALA A 714 4.64 -11.64 -3.97
C ALA A 714 4.72 -10.92 -2.62
N GLY A 715 4.71 -11.66 -1.50
CA GLY A 715 4.87 -11.07 -0.17
C GLY A 715 6.22 -10.38 0.03
N LEU A 716 7.32 -11.01 -0.44
CA LEU A 716 8.66 -10.43 -0.38
C LEU A 716 8.77 -9.15 -1.21
N LEU A 717 8.23 -9.15 -2.43
CA LEU A 717 8.23 -7.97 -3.30
C LEU A 717 7.41 -6.82 -2.69
N CYS A 718 6.25 -7.12 -2.09
CA CYS A 718 5.47 -6.12 -1.36
C CYS A 718 6.27 -5.53 -0.19
N PHE A 719 6.97 -6.36 0.58
CA PHE A 719 7.84 -5.89 1.68
C PHE A 719 9.00 -5.02 1.17
N GLN A 720 9.70 -5.46 0.13
CA GLN A 720 10.82 -4.71 -0.47
C GLN A 720 10.38 -3.37 -1.08
N SER A 721 9.13 -3.29 -1.57
CA SER A 721 8.60 -2.09 -2.23
C SER A 721 8.65 -0.84 -1.34
N VAL A 722 8.50 -1.00 -0.02
CA VAL A 722 8.53 0.10 0.96
C VAL A 722 9.93 0.75 1.03
N PHE A 723 10.98 0.02 0.67
CA PHE A 723 12.36 0.48 0.75
C PHE A 723 12.91 1.03 -0.58
N VAL A 724 12.14 1.00 -1.66
CA VAL A 724 12.62 1.48 -2.97
C VAL A 724 12.81 3.00 -2.92
N ARG A 725 14.03 3.49 -3.20
CA ARG A 725 14.39 4.91 -3.06
C ARG A 725 13.75 5.84 -4.10
N ASN A 726 13.47 5.32 -5.30
CA ASN A 726 13.07 6.10 -6.46
C ASN A 726 11.59 5.95 -6.83
N VAL A 727 10.76 5.54 -5.87
CA VAL A 727 9.31 5.72 -5.92
C VAL A 727 8.94 6.93 -5.07
N SER A 728 7.79 7.54 -5.34
CA SER A 728 7.33 8.72 -4.58
C SER A 728 7.26 8.41 -3.08
N TYR A 729 7.93 9.22 -2.26
CA TYR A 729 8.00 9.13 -0.78
C TYR A 729 8.64 7.83 -0.26
N PRO A 730 9.94 7.64 -0.48
CA PRO A 730 10.64 6.45 0.00
C PRO A 730 10.79 6.51 1.54
N ILE A 731 10.75 5.35 2.21
CA ILE A 731 10.92 5.28 3.67
C ILE A 731 12.23 5.88 4.17
N VAL A 732 13.25 6.00 3.30
CA VAL A 732 14.51 6.69 3.63
C VAL A 732 14.31 8.18 3.93
N SER A 733 13.31 8.83 3.31
CA SER A 733 12.99 10.23 3.55
C SER A 733 12.15 10.41 4.81
N ASP A 734 11.13 9.57 5.01
CA ASP A 734 10.17 9.73 6.12
C ASP A 734 10.66 9.11 7.44
N GLN A 735 11.38 7.98 7.36
CA GLN A 735 11.87 7.20 8.50
C GLN A 735 13.29 6.66 8.22
N PRO A 736 14.29 7.54 8.02
CA PRO A 736 15.67 7.16 7.65
C PRO A 736 16.29 6.14 8.60
N GLY A 737 15.99 6.21 9.91
CA GLY A 737 16.48 5.23 10.89
C GLY A 737 16.02 3.80 10.60
N ILE A 738 14.74 3.59 10.23
CA ILE A 738 14.21 2.27 9.87
C ILE A 738 14.87 1.77 8.57
N PHE A 739 15.00 2.66 7.59
CA PHE A 739 15.65 2.33 6.32
C PHE A 739 17.10 1.86 6.54
N HIS A 740 17.90 2.66 7.25
CA HIS A 740 19.31 2.38 7.50
C HIS A 740 19.52 1.19 8.44
N TYR A 741 18.61 0.96 9.39
CA TYR A 741 18.61 -0.23 10.22
C TYR A 741 18.50 -1.51 9.37
N VAL A 742 17.50 -1.61 8.48
CA VAL A 742 17.34 -2.80 7.62
C VAL A 742 18.45 -2.88 6.58
N ARG A 743 18.88 -1.75 6.02
CA ARG A 743 20.00 -1.69 5.06
C ARG A 743 21.30 -2.20 5.67
N SER A 744 21.57 -1.89 6.95
CA SER A 744 22.80 -2.30 7.64
C SER A 744 22.97 -3.83 7.70
N TRP A 745 21.88 -4.60 7.58
CA TRP A 745 21.94 -6.06 7.49
C TRP A 745 22.70 -6.57 6.26
N PHE A 746 22.79 -5.75 5.21
CA PHE A 746 23.36 -6.13 3.92
C PHE A 746 24.51 -5.22 3.47
N GLN A 747 24.57 -3.98 3.96
CA GLN A 747 25.46 -2.92 3.46
C GLN A 747 26.94 -3.32 3.40
N LEU A 748 27.42 -4.07 4.40
CA LEU A 748 28.81 -4.49 4.49
C LEU A 748 29.10 -5.86 3.84
N LEU A 749 28.06 -6.61 3.47
CA LEU A 749 28.20 -7.93 2.83
C LEU A 749 28.56 -7.80 1.35
N ILE A 750 28.10 -6.73 0.71
CA ILE A 750 28.18 -6.46 -0.73
C ILE A 750 29.04 -5.24 -0.94
#